data_AF-A0A836JZK2-F1
#
_entry.id   AF-A0A836JZK2-F1
#
_cell.length_a   1.000
_cell.length_b   1.000
_cell.length_c   1.000
_cell.angle_alpha   90.00
_cell.angle_beta   90.00
_cell.angle_gamma   90.00
#
_symmetry.space_group_name_H-M   'P 1'
#
loop_
_entity.id
_entity.type
_entity.pdbx_description
1 polymer ?
#
loop_
_entity_poly.entity_id
_entity_poly.type
_entity_poly.pdbx_seq_one_letter_code
_entity_poly.pdbx_strand_id
1 'polypeptide(L)'
;MRLATFLVLFICTGARNADIDSLKTIIWGPGLKPAEITMRARYFFLQLVDSHGRNLTKSPGENIIIGQVYGQSLNGASCRIWTQIFDCKDGSFIMRYKVFNTCFNVKIKVKIKGKELLVSHSEIKGPVYEEECYCPNPSITNWLDHYQCQQNYTQIHRDLSPFSNIDFDKIRQSIIKRYDRPTSVSICHYVLKSNRIYRQCYGQYVGFKIFMDAILLSLTRKVMLPDIEFFVNLGDWPLVPDSGPLYPIFSWCGSESTKDIVMPTYDITESSLEAMGRVMLDTLSVQGNGLPWEHKTEQLFWRGRDARRERLDLIDISRKHPELFNVSITNFFFFRDEIDKYGPAQNHVSFFNFFKYKYQLNIDGTVAAYRFPYLLAGDSLVFKQESKYYEFFYKDLTSGLHYVPVKSDLSDLVEKIMWAKEHDEDGLRIVKSARQFTRDNLLPRDILCYYTVLFHLGYISLSNNIEFAVHMTCKKCVNAISKSIADLEDIRNVDISLERGTVTLETNLPYSIIQERIERTGRQAVLKGYGDGSSAVVMLGGNSGYSIGNLIRGVIRFAETSEGCIIDGTIDGLTPGEHGMHVHECGDISNGCESVGEHFNPNNSPHGSPENDLSKRHVGDLGNVLADTSGRVAFRKIDKFLKIPDIIGRSLIITKDPDDLGRGNNPESKINGNSGARLACGIIARSSGLFQNTKKICACDGLTIWDERDQALANNHGTKSTESNEKICTLI
;
A
#
# COMPACT_ATOMS: atom_id res chain seq x y z
N MET A 1 -38.59 74.66 2.35
CA MET A 1 -38.01 74.70 3.71
C MET A 1 -38.48 73.47 4.49
N ARG A 2 -37.68 72.40 4.51
CA ARG A 2 -37.48 71.48 5.65
C ARG A 2 -36.41 70.47 5.25
N LEU A 3 -35.40 70.40 6.11
CA LEU A 3 -34.10 69.78 5.94
C LEU A 3 -34.18 68.26 5.76
N ALA A 4 -33.30 67.76 4.90
CA ALA A 4 -32.93 66.37 4.79
C ALA A 4 -32.11 65.92 6.02
N THR A 5 -32.35 64.69 6.46
CA THR A 5 -31.40 63.93 7.29
C THR A 5 -31.48 62.47 6.85
N PHE A 6 -30.80 62.14 5.76
CA PHE A 6 -30.49 60.76 5.43
C PHE A 6 -29.22 60.38 6.20
N LEU A 7 -29.41 59.62 7.28
CA LEU A 7 -28.32 58.99 8.01
C LEU A 7 -27.78 57.84 7.15
N VAL A 8 -26.77 58.12 6.34
CA VAL A 8 -25.99 57.08 5.67
C VAL A 8 -25.13 56.41 6.74
N LEU A 9 -25.58 55.28 7.28
CA LEU A 9 -24.69 54.35 7.98
C LEU A 9 -23.71 53.79 6.94
N PHE A 10 -22.55 54.43 6.81
CA PHE A 10 -21.35 53.77 6.33
C PHE A 10 -21.03 52.66 7.34
N ILE A 11 -21.47 51.43 7.06
CA ILE A 11 -20.81 50.26 7.63
C ILE A 11 -19.43 50.25 6.98
N CYS A 12 -18.48 50.91 7.64
CA CYS A 12 -17.07 50.71 7.39
C CYS A 12 -16.79 49.23 7.70
N THR A 13 -16.82 48.38 6.69
CA THR A 13 -16.14 47.09 6.73
C THR A 13 -14.64 47.42 6.80
N GLY A 14 -14.17 47.69 8.02
CA GLY A 14 -12.77 47.84 8.28
C GLY A 14 -12.09 46.57 7.82
N ALA A 15 -11.39 46.63 6.68
CA ALA A 15 -10.32 45.71 6.40
C ALA A 15 -9.39 45.82 7.60
N ARG A 16 -9.48 44.87 8.54
CA ARG A 16 -8.48 44.76 9.61
C ARG A 16 -7.17 44.74 8.87
N ASN A 17 -6.33 45.74 9.10
CA ASN A 17 -5.02 45.79 8.47
C ASN A 17 -4.17 44.75 9.21
N ALA A 18 -4.46 43.47 8.96
CA ALA A 18 -3.82 42.35 9.62
C ALA A 18 -2.34 42.43 9.28
N ASP A 19 -1.49 42.45 10.29
CA ASP A 19 -0.05 42.39 10.09
C ASP A 19 0.30 41.04 9.46
N ILE A 20 0.71 41.05 8.20
CA ILE A 20 1.00 39.86 7.40
C ILE A 20 2.36 40.05 6.76
N ASP A 21 3.29 39.17 7.09
CA ASP A 21 4.58 39.06 6.42
C ASP A 21 4.46 38.06 5.27
N SER A 22 4.34 38.59 4.06
CA SER A 22 4.25 37.77 2.85
C SER A 22 5.50 36.90 2.65
N LEU A 23 6.69 37.34 3.08
CA LEU A 23 7.94 36.59 2.86
C LEU A 23 8.08 35.39 3.81
N LYS A 24 7.41 35.42 4.96
CA LYS A 24 7.41 34.32 5.95
C LYS A 24 6.22 33.37 5.81
N THR A 25 5.32 33.61 4.87
CA THR A 25 4.16 32.75 4.62
C THR A 25 4.60 31.35 4.21
N ILE A 26 4.06 30.33 4.88
CA ILE A 26 4.41 28.93 4.64
C ILE A 26 3.51 28.39 3.53
N ILE A 27 4.10 27.73 2.53
CA ILE A 27 3.39 27.12 1.40
C ILE A 27 3.81 25.66 1.25
N TRP A 28 2.85 24.74 1.13
CA TRP A 28 3.13 23.31 0.99
C TRP A 28 1.98 22.58 0.30
N GLY A 29 2.27 21.40 -0.24
CA GLY A 29 1.26 20.51 -0.82
C GLY A 29 1.62 20.03 -2.22
N PRO A 30 0.95 18.97 -2.69
CA PRO A 30 1.34 18.25 -3.90
C PRO A 30 1.17 19.09 -5.18
N GLY A 31 0.24 20.06 -5.17
CA GLY A 31 0.01 20.98 -6.29
C GLY A 31 1.16 21.96 -6.57
N LEU A 32 2.22 22.00 -5.76
CA LEU A 32 3.41 22.80 -6.07
C LEU A 32 4.33 22.12 -7.10
N LYS A 33 4.18 20.80 -7.29
CA LYS A 33 4.97 20.00 -8.24
C LYS A 33 4.08 19.30 -9.29
N PRO A 34 3.33 20.06 -10.10
CA PRO A 34 2.31 19.49 -10.99
C PRO A 34 2.82 18.56 -12.11
N ALA A 35 4.12 18.54 -12.39
CA ALA A 35 4.72 17.62 -13.36
C ALA A 35 5.03 16.24 -12.76
N GLU A 36 5.15 16.14 -11.43
CA GLU A 36 5.41 14.87 -10.73
C GLU A 36 4.12 14.13 -10.40
N ILE A 37 2.98 14.84 -10.35
CA ILE A 37 1.68 14.30 -9.94
C ILE A 37 0.56 14.56 -10.97
N THR A 38 -0.28 13.55 -11.17
CA THR A 38 -1.48 13.62 -12.01
C THR A 38 -2.74 13.42 -11.17
N MET A 39 -3.51 14.50 -11.00
CA MET A 39 -4.74 14.50 -10.21
C MET A 39 -5.74 15.48 -10.83
N ARG A 40 -7.04 15.16 -10.72
CA ARG A 40 -8.12 16.05 -11.18
C ARG A 40 -8.06 17.43 -10.53
N ALA A 41 -7.96 17.47 -9.20
CA ALA A 41 -7.75 18.70 -8.44
C ALA A 41 -6.35 18.66 -7.82
N ARG A 42 -5.47 19.54 -8.28
CA ARG A 42 -4.18 19.81 -7.66
C ARG A 42 -4.36 20.90 -6.62
N TYR A 43 -3.74 20.76 -5.47
CA TYR A 43 -3.94 21.71 -4.37
C TYR A 43 -2.67 21.92 -3.55
N PHE A 44 -2.61 23.06 -2.91
CA PHE A 44 -1.60 23.41 -1.91
C PHE A 44 -2.20 24.36 -0.88
N PHE A 45 -1.56 24.40 0.27
CA PHE A 45 -1.96 25.21 1.42
C PHE A 45 -1.06 26.42 1.56
N LEU A 46 -1.62 27.49 2.12
CA LEU A 46 -0.89 28.66 2.56
C LEU A 46 -1.23 28.92 4.03
N GLN A 47 -0.22 29.01 4.89
CA GLN A 47 -0.37 29.46 6.26
C GLN A 47 0.21 30.86 6.36
N LEU A 48 -0.66 31.85 6.59
CA LEU A 48 -0.22 33.23 6.75
C LEU A 48 0.46 33.42 8.10
N VAL A 49 1.45 34.30 8.11
CA VAL A 49 2.33 34.58 9.24
C VAL A 49 2.42 36.08 9.48
N ASP A 50 2.47 36.51 10.74
CA ASP A 50 2.63 37.93 11.13
C ASP A 50 4.10 38.39 11.02
N SER A 51 4.38 39.68 11.24
CA SER A 51 5.76 40.21 11.18
C SER A 51 6.71 39.54 12.19
N HIS A 52 6.17 38.98 13.27
CA HIS A 52 6.90 38.30 14.34
C HIS A 52 7.15 36.82 14.05
N GLY A 53 6.67 36.29 12.91
CA GLY A 53 6.84 34.88 12.55
C GLY A 53 5.80 33.94 13.16
N ARG A 54 4.69 34.46 13.71
CA ARG A 54 3.61 33.63 14.29
C ARG A 54 2.50 33.36 13.27
N ASN A 55 2.01 32.13 13.23
CA ASN A 55 0.88 31.76 12.39
C ASN A 55 -0.36 32.58 12.78
N LEU A 56 -1.01 33.17 11.78
CA LEU A 56 -2.34 33.73 11.95
C LEU A 56 -3.30 32.59 12.32
N THR A 57 -4.17 32.84 13.30
CA THR A 57 -5.17 31.87 13.78
C THR A 57 -6.60 32.28 13.40
N LYS A 58 -6.76 33.37 12.65
CA LYS A 58 -8.03 33.93 12.20
C LYS A 58 -7.90 34.42 10.76
N SER A 59 -9.01 34.41 10.03
CA SER A 59 -9.07 34.98 8.69
C SER A 59 -8.68 36.47 8.70
N PRO A 60 -7.77 36.91 7.81
CA PRO A 60 -7.42 38.32 7.63
C PRO A 60 -8.46 39.12 6.82
N GLY A 61 -9.54 38.50 6.37
CA GLY A 61 -10.57 39.09 5.52
C GLY A 61 -10.50 38.64 4.06
N GLU A 62 -11.39 39.20 3.24
CA GLU A 62 -11.55 38.83 1.84
C GLU A 62 -10.51 39.49 0.92
N ASN A 63 -10.27 38.89 -0.25
CA ASN A 63 -9.38 39.41 -1.30
C ASN A 63 -7.92 39.65 -0.86
N ILE A 64 -7.49 39.05 0.25
CA ILE A 64 -6.10 39.13 0.72
C ILE A 64 -5.15 38.29 -0.14
N ILE A 65 -5.61 37.13 -0.60
CA ILE A 65 -4.83 36.22 -1.45
C ILE A 65 -5.44 36.18 -2.85
N ILE A 66 -4.61 36.39 -3.86
CA ILE A 66 -4.95 36.19 -5.27
C ILE A 66 -3.99 35.17 -5.84
N GLY A 67 -4.51 34.08 -6.36
CA GLY A 67 -3.75 32.97 -6.92
C GLY A 67 -4.15 32.73 -8.36
N GLN A 68 -3.16 32.61 -9.23
CA GLN A 68 -3.34 32.39 -10.66
C GLN A 68 -2.38 31.30 -11.13
N VAL A 69 -2.91 30.35 -11.89
CA VAL A 69 -2.12 29.32 -12.56
C VAL A 69 -2.35 29.47 -14.06
N TYR A 70 -1.26 29.55 -14.81
CA TYR A 70 -1.26 29.68 -16.26
C TYR A 70 -0.23 28.73 -16.86
N GLY A 71 -0.39 28.41 -18.13
CA GLY A 71 0.50 27.50 -18.84
C GLY A 71 0.19 27.55 -20.33
N GLN A 72 0.90 26.75 -21.10
CA GLN A 72 0.78 26.69 -22.55
C GLN A 72 0.41 25.27 -22.99
N SER A 73 -0.45 25.15 -23.98
CA SER A 73 -0.67 23.90 -24.72
C SER A 73 0.54 23.58 -25.59
N LEU A 74 0.57 22.37 -26.18
CA LEU A 74 1.62 21.95 -27.11
C LEU A 74 1.83 22.92 -28.28
N ASN A 75 0.76 23.58 -28.74
CA ASN A 75 0.78 24.52 -29.86
C ASN A 75 1.13 25.96 -29.42
N GLY A 76 1.55 26.17 -28.17
CA GLY A 76 1.89 27.48 -27.62
C GLY A 76 0.69 28.35 -27.19
N ALA A 77 -0.55 27.93 -27.48
CA ALA A 77 -1.75 28.63 -27.04
C ALA A 77 -1.95 28.51 -25.51
N SER A 78 -2.63 29.48 -24.90
CA SER A 78 -2.91 29.46 -23.45
C SER A 78 -3.70 28.22 -23.04
N CYS A 79 -3.24 27.55 -21.97
CA CYS A 79 -3.93 26.41 -21.41
C CYS A 79 -5.19 26.80 -20.65
N ARG A 80 -6.26 26.02 -20.79
CA ARG A 80 -7.45 26.15 -19.96
C ARG A 80 -7.17 25.56 -18.57
N ILE A 81 -7.06 26.44 -17.57
CA ILE A 81 -6.84 26.10 -16.17
C ILE A 81 -7.91 26.79 -15.33
N TRP A 82 -8.57 26.05 -14.45
CA TRP A 82 -9.54 26.60 -13.49
C TRP A 82 -8.93 26.60 -12.09
N THR A 83 -8.97 27.74 -11.40
CA THR A 83 -8.37 27.95 -10.08
C THR A 83 -9.44 28.37 -9.07
N GLN A 84 -9.33 27.91 -7.83
CA GLN A 84 -10.16 28.29 -6.69
C GLN A 84 -9.30 28.51 -5.44
N ILE A 85 -9.72 29.42 -4.57
CA ILE A 85 -9.07 29.70 -3.28
C ILE A 85 -10.13 29.65 -2.19
N PHE A 86 -9.80 28.96 -1.11
CA PHE A 86 -10.63 28.82 0.07
C PHE A 86 -9.94 29.41 1.28
N ASP A 87 -10.64 30.27 2.02
CA ASP A 87 -10.23 30.73 3.34
C ASP A 87 -10.75 29.75 4.39
N CYS A 88 -9.83 29.10 5.11
CA CYS A 88 -10.17 28.09 6.11
C CYS A 88 -10.67 28.65 7.45
N LYS A 89 -10.73 29.99 7.56
CA LYS A 89 -11.15 30.76 8.75
C LYS A 89 -10.21 30.68 9.96
N ASP A 90 -9.10 29.99 9.82
CA ASP A 90 -8.08 29.77 10.84
C ASP A 90 -6.74 30.45 10.51
N GLY A 91 -6.71 31.34 9.50
CA GLY A 91 -5.48 31.97 9.00
C GLY A 91 -4.75 31.16 7.92
N SER A 92 -5.22 29.95 7.62
CA SER A 92 -4.77 29.15 6.48
C SER A 92 -5.72 29.26 5.28
N PHE A 93 -5.18 28.99 4.09
CA PHE A 93 -5.90 29.00 2.83
C PHE A 93 -5.57 27.75 2.02
N ILE A 94 -6.53 27.30 1.21
CA ILE A 94 -6.33 26.22 0.23
C ILE A 94 -6.45 26.84 -1.15
N MET A 95 -5.40 26.71 -1.96
CA MET A 95 -5.48 26.99 -3.38
C MET A 95 -5.53 25.66 -4.12
N ARG A 96 -6.53 25.51 -5.00
CA ARG A 96 -6.64 24.34 -5.87
C ARG A 96 -6.88 24.73 -7.31
N TYR A 97 -6.47 23.87 -8.22
CA TYR A 97 -6.64 24.09 -9.64
C TYR A 97 -6.77 22.79 -10.42
N LYS A 98 -7.45 22.89 -11.57
CA LYS A 98 -7.67 21.82 -12.54
C LYS A 98 -7.15 22.27 -13.89
N VAL A 99 -6.37 21.41 -14.54
CA VAL A 99 -6.01 21.54 -15.97
C VAL A 99 -7.02 20.75 -16.80
N PHE A 100 -7.41 21.27 -17.97
CA PHE A 100 -8.37 20.59 -18.85
C PHE A 100 -7.71 19.83 -20.02
N ASN A 101 -6.42 20.09 -20.25
CA ASN A 101 -5.59 19.43 -21.25
C ASN A 101 -4.16 19.39 -20.71
N THR A 102 -3.27 18.60 -21.33
CA THR A 102 -1.85 18.63 -21.00
C THR A 102 -1.26 20.02 -21.23
N CYS A 103 -0.60 20.55 -20.21
CA CYS A 103 0.00 21.89 -20.22
C CYS A 103 1.51 21.83 -20.00
N PHE A 104 2.22 22.80 -20.57
CA PHE A 104 3.66 23.00 -20.48
C PHE A 104 3.95 24.40 -19.95
N ASN A 105 5.17 24.63 -19.47
CA ASN A 105 5.61 25.93 -18.94
C ASN A 105 4.60 26.50 -17.91
N VAL A 106 4.07 25.61 -17.06
CA VAL A 106 3.06 25.97 -16.07
C VAL A 106 3.70 26.87 -15.03
N LYS A 107 3.04 27.99 -14.74
CA LYS A 107 3.48 28.94 -13.74
C LYS A 107 2.43 29.19 -12.69
N ILE A 108 2.84 29.13 -11.42
CA ILE A 108 2.00 29.37 -10.26
C ILE A 108 2.38 30.74 -9.69
N LYS A 109 1.42 31.67 -9.70
CA LYS A 109 1.58 33.01 -9.13
C LYS A 109 0.62 33.18 -7.96
N VAL A 110 1.16 33.56 -6.81
CA VAL A 110 0.39 33.90 -5.62
C VAL A 110 0.73 35.32 -5.21
N LYS A 111 -0.27 36.14 -4.93
CA LYS A 111 -0.13 37.49 -4.38
C LYS A 111 -0.82 37.57 -3.04
N ILE A 112 -0.15 38.17 -2.06
CA ILE A 112 -0.67 38.43 -0.72
C ILE A 112 -0.67 39.94 -0.51
N LYS A 113 -1.84 40.55 -0.28
CA LYS A 113 -2.01 42.01 -0.22
C LYS A 113 -1.38 42.75 -1.42
N GLY A 114 -1.52 42.16 -2.62
CA GLY A 114 -0.95 42.70 -3.86
C GLY A 114 0.56 42.46 -4.07
N LYS A 115 1.30 42.00 -3.06
CA LYS A 115 2.71 41.62 -3.19
C LYS A 115 2.84 40.18 -3.68
N GLU A 116 3.68 39.96 -4.69
CA GLU A 116 3.92 38.62 -5.24
C GLU A 116 4.77 37.79 -4.28
N LEU A 117 4.32 36.57 -3.98
CA LEU A 117 5.02 35.59 -3.18
C LEU A 117 6.01 34.84 -4.08
N LEU A 118 7.26 34.73 -3.63
CA LEU A 118 8.26 33.87 -4.27
C LEU A 118 7.92 32.40 -3.97
N VAL A 119 7.24 31.75 -4.91
CA VAL A 119 6.97 30.32 -4.85
C VAL A 119 8.18 29.57 -5.43
N SER A 120 8.82 28.73 -4.64
CA SER A 120 9.90 27.86 -5.13
C SER A 120 9.36 26.96 -6.25
N HIS A 121 10.09 26.81 -7.35
CA HIS A 121 9.64 26.10 -8.56
C HIS A 121 8.39 26.70 -9.22
N SER A 122 8.23 28.03 -9.18
CA SER A 122 7.11 28.73 -9.81
C SER A 122 6.98 28.52 -11.32
N GLU A 123 8.01 27.98 -11.99
CA GLU A 123 7.99 27.65 -13.41
C GLU A 123 8.31 26.18 -13.64
N ILE A 124 7.29 25.42 -14.05
CA ILE A 124 7.34 23.99 -14.32
C ILE A 124 7.40 23.79 -15.84
N LYS A 125 8.55 23.36 -16.36
CA LYS A 125 8.77 23.16 -17.80
C LYS A 125 8.11 21.89 -18.35
N GLY A 126 8.11 20.82 -17.56
CA GLY A 126 7.62 19.50 -17.98
C GLY A 126 6.11 19.44 -18.24
N PRO A 127 5.63 18.36 -18.86
CA PRO A 127 4.21 18.16 -19.10
C PRO A 127 3.45 18.03 -17.77
N VAL A 128 2.40 18.82 -17.62
CA VAL A 128 1.40 18.71 -16.56
C VAL A 128 0.18 18.04 -17.17
N TYR A 129 0.05 16.74 -16.93
CA TYR A 129 -0.99 15.93 -17.52
C TYR A 129 -2.37 16.19 -16.92
N GLU A 130 -3.40 16.04 -17.73
CA GLU A 130 -4.78 15.97 -17.27
C GLU A 130 -5.09 14.56 -16.68
N GLU A 131 -6.09 14.46 -15.81
CA GLU A 131 -6.48 13.23 -15.08
C GLU A 131 -6.78 12.00 -15.96
N GLU A 132 -7.27 12.23 -17.19
CA GLU A 132 -7.64 11.23 -18.18
C GLU A 132 -6.51 10.92 -19.16
N CYS A 133 -5.37 11.59 -19.04
CA CYS A 133 -4.19 11.26 -19.83
C CYS A 133 -3.66 9.86 -19.44
N TYR A 134 -3.43 9.00 -20.44
CA TYR A 134 -2.83 7.68 -20.24
C TYR A 134 -1.31 7.79 -20.34
N CYS A 135 -0.64 7.92 -19.19
CA CYS A 135 0.81 8.02 -19.06
C CYS A 135 1.26 7.30 -17.78
N PRO A 136 1.16 5.95 -17.73
CA PRO A 136 1.46 5.22 -16.51
C PRO A 136 2.95 5.27 -16.18
N ASN A 137 3.27 5.63 -14.94
CA ASN A 137 4.62 5.50 -14.40
C ASN A 137 5.00 4.01 -14.34
N PRO A 138 6.13 3.59 -14.94
CA PRO A 138 6.54 2.18 -14.94
C PRO A 138 6.98 1.67 -13.56
N SER A 139 7.32 2.56 -12.63
CA SER A 139 7.76 2.21 -11.28
C SER A 139 6.74 2.67 -10.25
N ILE A 140 6.13 1.70 -9.57
CA ILE A 140 5.19 1.98 -8.48
C ILE A 140 5.88 2.70 -7.32
N THR A 141 7.12 2.33 -6.97
CA THR A 141 7.91 2.99 -5.93
C THR A 141 8.17 4.46 -6.28
N ASN A 142 8.61 4.74 -7.50
CA ASN A 142 8.82 6.12 -7.94
C ASN A 142 7.51 6.93 -7.94
N TRP A 143 6.39 6.30 -8.32
CA TRP A 143 5.07 6.95 -8.24
C TRP A 143 4.70 7.27 -6.79
N LEU A 144 4.87 6.34 -5.86
CA LEU A 144 4.62 6.54 -4.43
C LEU A 144 5.49 7.67 -3.86
N ASP A 145 6.76 7.75 -4.27
CA ASP A 145 7.69 8.81 -3.83
C ASP A 145 7.27 10.19 -4.35
N HIS A 146 6.89 10.30 -5.62
CA HIS A 146 6.39 11.55 -6.20
C HIS A 146 5.11 12.05 -5.52
N TYR A 147 4.22 11.13 -5.16
CA TYR A 147 3.01 11.44 -4.41
C TYR A 147 3.27 11.63 -2.91
N GLN A 148 4.50 11.36 -2.44
CA GLN A 148 4.87 11.41 -1.03
C GLN A 148 3.92 10.57 -0.17
N CYS A 149 3.60 9.37 -0.65
CA CYS A 149 2.69 8.46 0.02
C CYS A 149 3.29 7.94 1.33
N GLN A 150 2.44 7.70 2.32
CA GLN A 150 2.83 6.97 3.51
C GLN A 150 3.16 5.52 3.14
N GLN A 151 4.25 5.00 3.66
CA GLN A 151 4.72 3.64 3.33
C GLN A 151 4.08 2.56 4.20
N ASN A 152 3.55 2.92 5.37
CA ASN A 152 3.02 1.97 6.35
C ASN A 152 1.59 2.33 6.76
N TYR A 153 0.60 1.63 6.21
CA TYR A 153 -0.80 1.78 6.59
C TYR A 153 -1.21 0.64 7.52
N THR A 154 -1.40 0.95 8.81
CA THR A 154 -1.70 -0.06 9.85
C THR A 154 -2.97 -0.86 9.52
N GLN A 155 -3.97 -0.22 8.92
CA GLN A 155 -5.22 -0.87 8.51
C GLN A 155 -4.98 -1.88 7.38
N ILE A 156 -4.21 -1.51 6.34
CA ILE A 156 -3.88 -2.43 5.23
C ILE A 156 -3.17 -3.66 5.76
N HIS A 157 -2.12 -3.48 6.56
CA HIS A 157 -1.36 -4.61 7.11
C HIS A 157 -2.23 -5.52 7.98
N ARG A 158 -3.09 -4.95 8.82
CA ARG A 158 -4.01 -5.71 9.67
C ARG A 158 -4.98 -6.54 8.85
N ASP A 159 -5.55 -5.94 7.81
CA ASP A 159 -6.56 -6.57 6.97
C ASP A 159 -5.98 -7.63 6.05
N LEU A 160 -4.74 -7.46 5.58
CA LEU A 160 -4.06 -8.45 4.74
C LEU A 160 -3.44 -9.60 5.55
N SER A 161 -3.08 -9.38 6.83
CA SER A 161 -2.42 -10.39 7.67
C SER A 161 -3.10 -11.77 7.75
N PRO A 162 -4.45 -11.92 7.70
CA PRO A 162 -5.08 -13.23 7.73
C PRO A 162 -4.92 -14.04 6.43
N PHE A 163 -4.42 -13.43 5.35
CA PHE A 163 -4.53 -13.91 3.98
C PHE A 163 -3.19 -14.32 3.35
N SER A 164 -2.32 -14.99 4.11
CA SER A 164 -0.93 -15.28 3.71
C SER A 164 -0.74 -16.37 2.65
N ASN A 165 -1.80 -17.07 2.20
CA ASN A 165 -1.71 -18.18 1.24
C ASN A 165 -3.03 -18.38 0.46
N ILE A 166 -3.37 -17.43 -0.41
CA ILE A 166 -4.59 -17.51 -1.21
C ILE A 166 -4.33 -18.24 -2.52
N ASP A 167 -5.06 -19.34 -2.73
CA ASP A 167 -5.16 -20.02 -4.03
C ASP A 167 -6.52 -19.70 -4.65
N PHE A 168 -6.55 -18.70 -5.55
CA PHE A 168 -7.77 -18.28 -6.23
C PHE A 168 -8.41 -19.40 -7.07
N ASP A 169 -7.63 -20.34 -7.62
CA ASP A 169 -8.21 -21.46 -8.37
C ASP A 169 -9.05 -22.38 -7.50
N LYS A 170 -8.68 -22.53 -6.22
CA LYS A 170 -9.47 -23.30 -5.24
C LYS A 170 -10.65 -22.51 -4.68
N ILE A 171 -10.48 -21.22 -4.39
CA ILE A 171 -11.50 -20.46 -3.63
C ILE A 171 -12.52 -19.74 -4.52
N ARG A 172 -12.20 -19.43 -5.78
CA ARG A 172 -13.05 -18.63 -6.70
C ARG A 172 -14.46 -19.20 -6.83
N GLN A 173 -14.58 -20.49 -7.14
CA GLN A 173 -15.88 -21.15 -7.26
C GLN A 173 -16.66 -21.18 -5.95
N SER A 174 -15.96 -21.28 -4.82
CA SER A 174 -16.59 -21.28 -3.49
C SER A 174 -17.14 -19.90 -3.12
N ILE A 175 -16.42 -18.82 -3.47
CA ILE A 175 -16.87 -17.44 -3.32
C ILE A 175 -18.11 -17.20 -4.19
N ILE A 176 -18.04 -17.53 -5.49
CA ILE A 176 -19.16 -17.36 -6.43
C ILE A 176 -20.39 -18.12 -5.93
N LYS A 177 -20.26 -19.42 -5.60
CA LYS A 177 -21.37 -20.22 -5.10
C LYS A 177 -21.99 -19.68 -3.80
N ARG A 178 -21.20 -18.98 -2.97
CA ARG A 178 -21.68 -18.39 -1.72
C ARG A 178 -22.50 -17.13 -1.96
N TYR A 179 -22.06 -16.24 -2.85
CA TYR A 179 -22.63 -14.90 -3.01
C TYR A 179 -23.44 -14.68 -4.30
N ASP A 180 -23.36 -15.58 -5.28
CA ASP A 180 -24.16 -15.55 -6.50
C ASP A 180 -25.50 -16.27 -6.32
N ARG A 181 -26.45 -15.64 -5.62
CA ARG A 181 -27.79 -16.19 -5.37
C ARG A 181 -28.86 -15.13 -5.54
N PRO A 182 -30.11 -15.52 -5.84
CA PRO A 182 -31.23 -14.57 -5.81
C PRO A 182 -31.32 -13.92 -4.42
N THR A 183 -31.50 -12.61 -4.36
CA THR A 183 -31.60 -11.82 -3.10
C THR A 183 -30.34 -11.76 -2.22
N SER A 184 -29.18 -12.29 -2.65
CA SER A 184 -27.91 -12.15 -1.93
C SER A 184 -27.14 -10.88 -2.31
N VAL A 185 -26.03 -10.63 -1.60
CA VAL A 185 -25.13 -9.50 -1.86
C VAL A 185 -24.40 -9.68 -3.19
N SER A 186 -24.28 -8.60 -3.96
CA SER A 186 -23.54 -8.59 -5.22
C SER A 186 -22.05 -8.46 -4.99
N ILE A 187 -21.26 -9.19 -5.76
CA ILE A 187 -19.80 -9.14 -5.76
C ILE A 187 -19.26 -9.02 -7.17
N CYS A 188 -18.06 -8.45 -7.30
CA CYS A 188 -17.32 -8.39 -8.55
C CYS A 188 -15.93 -9.00 -8.39
N HIS A 189 -15.61 -9.91 -9.28
CA HIS A 189 -14.29 -10.48 -9.48
C HIS A 189 -13.50 -9.59 -10.44
N TYR A 190 -12.33 -9.13 -10.00
CA TYR A 190 -11.39 -8.34 -10.79
C TYR A 190 -10.10 -9.12 -10.99
N VAL A 191 -9.56 -9.02 -12.21
CA VAL A 191 -8.20 -9.40 -12.54
C VAL A 191 -7.53 -8.21 -13.18
N LEU A 192 -6.43 -7.75 -12.59
CA LEU A 192 -5.53 -6.78 -13.18
C LEU A 192 -4.36 -7.57 -13.77
N LYS A 193 -4.17 -7.48 -15.09
CA LYS A 193 -3.11 -8.21 -15.78
C LYS A 193 -2.46 -7.33 -16.84
N SER A 194 -1.16 -7.13 -16.75
CA SER A 194 -0.39 -6.25 -17.60
C SER A 194 -1.02 -4.84 -17.68
N ASN A 195 -1.41 -4.32 -16.51
CA ASN A 195 -2.09 -3.04 -16.34
C ASN A 195 -3.45 -2.92 -17.08
N ARG A 196 -4.08 -4.04 -17.45
CA ARG A 196 -5.43 -4.12 -18.03
C ARG A 196 -6.40 -4.72 -17.02
N ILE A 197 -7.59 -4.13 -16.95
CA ILE A 197 -8.62 -4.51 -15.98
C ILE A 197 -9.62 -5.46 -16.64
N TYR A 198 -9.80 -6.63 -16.05
CA TYR A 198 -10.84 -7.59 -16.39
C TYR A 198 -11.81 -7.67 -15.21
N ARG A 199 -13.12 -7.69 -15.49
CA ARG A 199 -14.17 -7.64 -14.48
C ARG A 199 -15.30 -8.59 -14.83
N GLN A 200 -15.74 -9.37 -13.85
CA GLN A 200 -16.94 -10.19 -13.93
C GLN A 200 -17.71 -10.11 -12.62
N CYS A 201 -19.02 -9.93 -12.65
CA CYS A 201 -19.82 -9.74 -11.45
C CYS A 201 -20.94 -10.75 -11.31
N TYR A 202 -21.35 -10.94 -10.07
CA TYR A 202 -22.27 -11.98 -9.63
C TYR A 202 -23.30 -11.39 -8.65
N GLY A 203 -24.50 -11.95 -8.60
CA GLY A 203 -25.63 -11.43 -7.84
C GLY A 203 -26.56 -10.48 -8.61
N GLN A 204 -27.57 -9.95 -7.92
CA GLN A 204 -28.71 -9.25 -8.53
C GLN A 204 -28.41 -7.80 -8.95
N TYR A 205 -27.60 -7.08 -8.18
CA TYR A 205 -27.35 -5.65 -8.36
C TYR A 205 -25.87 -5.36 -8.62
N VAL A 206 -25.42 -5.50 -9.87
CA VAL A 206 -23.99 -5.48 -10.26
C VAL A 206 -23.56 -4.22 -11.04
N GLY A 207 -24.47 -3.28 -11.23
CA GLY A 207 -24.26 -2.06 -12.02
C GLY A 207 -23.39 -0.99 -11.34
N PHE A 208 -23.01 -1.18 -10.08
CA PHE A 208 -22.26 -0.19 -9.32
C PHE A 208 -20.79 -0.14 -9.74
N LYS A 209 -20.45 0.81 -10.61
CA LYS A 209 -19.07 1.08 -11.06
C LYS A 209 -18.27 1.91 -10.06
N ILE A 210 -18.96 2.61 -9.15
CA ILE A 210 -18.36 3.59 -8.24
C ILE A 210 -17.43 2.96 -7.19
N PHE A 211 -17.61 1.69 -6.85
CA PHE A 211 -16.82 1.03 -5.79
C PHE A 211 -15.39 0.72 -6.19
N MET A 212 -15.10 0.45 -7.46
CA MET A 212 -13.76 0.00 -7.88
C MET A 212 -13.38 0.40 -9.32
N ASP A 213 -14.33 0.39 -10.26
CA ASP A 213 -14.01 0.65 -11.68
C ASP A 213 -13.36 2.02 -11.88
N ALA A 214 -13.94 3.07 -11.27
CA ALA A 214 -13.47 4.44 -11.44
C ALA A 214 -12.03 4.64 -10.93
N ILE A 215 -11.72 4.06 -9.77
CA ILE A 215 -10.38 4.16 -9.17
C ILE A 215 -9.35 3.32 -9.92
N LEU A 216 -9.67 2.09 -10.32
CA LEU A 216 -8.75 1.26 -11.12
C LEU A 216 -8.44 1.91 -12.48
N LEU A 217 -9.46 2.44 -13.16
CA LEU A 217 -9.26 3.17 -14.42
C LEU A 217 -8.41 4.43 -14.20
N SER A 218 -8.60 5.13 -13.08
CA SER A 218 -7.78 6.29 -12.72
C SER A 218 -6.32 5.90 -12.45
N LEU A 219 -6.06 4.84 -11.68
CA LEU A 219 -4.72 4.41 -11.33
C LEU A 219 -3.96 3.80 -12.51
N THR A 220 -4.59 2.94 -13.32
CA THR A 220 -3.93 2.30 -14.48
C THR A 220 -3.52 3.32 -15.56
N ARG A 221 -4.13 4.52 -15.60
CA ARG A 221 -3.64 5.65 -16.41
C ARG A 221 -2.37 6.31 -15.88
N LYS A 222 -2.08 6.18 -14.59
CA LYS A 222 -1.05 6.94 -13.85
C LYS A 222 0.14 6.10 -13.39
N VAL A 223 -0.05 4.81 -13.16
CA VAL A 223 0.98 3.90 -12.66
C VAL A 223 0.75 2.49 -13.19
N MET A 224 1.83 1.77 -13.47
CA MET A 224 1.81 0.35 -13.75
C MET A 224 1.55 -0.39 -12.44
N LEU A 225 0.32 -0.86 -12.25
CA LEU A 225 -0.06 -1.67 -11.10
C LEU A 225 0.35 -3.15 -11.31
N PRO A 226 0.59 -3.91 -10.22
CA PRO A 226 0.97 -5.31 -10.31
C PRO A 226 -0.18 -6.19 -10.83
N ASP A 227 0.18 -7.38 -11.31
CA ASP A 227 -0.80 -8.40 -11.69
C ASP A 227 -1.46 -8.97 -10.43
N ILE A 228 -2.77 -8.82 -10.28
CA ILE A 228 -3.49 -9.23 -9.07
C ILE A 228 -4.92 -9.69 -9.39
N GLU A 229 -5.40 -10.70 -8.67
CA GLU A 229 -6.77 -11.21 -8.68
C GLU A 229 -7.44 -10.89 -7.32
N PHE A 230 -8.67 -10.38 -7.32
CA PHE A 230 -9.40 -10.08 -6.09
C PHE A 230 -10.92 -9.96 -6.28
N PHE A 231 -11.67 -10.05 -5.18
CA PHE A 231 -13.12 -9.84 -5.15
C PHE A 231 -13.49 -8.57 -4.40
N VAL A 232 -14.49 -7.85 -4.90
CA VAL A 232 -15.03 -6.63 -4.30
C VAL A 232 -16.50 -6.82 -3.97
N ASN A 233 -16.87 -6.51 -2.73
CA ASN A 233 -18.23 -6.41 -2.25
C ASN A 233 -18.88 -5.11 -2.77
N LEU A 234 -20.08 -5.21 -3.36
CA LEU A 234 -20.86 -4.06 -3.83
C LEU A 234 -22.01 -3.66 -2.88
N GLY A 235 -22.08 -4.29 -1.70
CA GLY A 235 -23.08 -4.01 -0.66
C GLY A 235 -22.55 -3.15 0.49
N ASP A 236 -23.46 -2.77 1.38
CA ASP A 236 -23.13 -2.00 2.59
C ASP A 236 -22.45 -2.87 3.67
N TRP A 237 -22.95 -4.09 3.88
CA TRP A 237 -22.48 -4.96 4.96
C TRP A 237 -21.18 -5.69 4.60
N PRO A 238 -20.20 -5.77 5.52
CA PRO A 238 -19.04 -6.66 5.36
C PRO A 238 -19.47 -8.13 5.27
N LEU A 239 -18.71 -8.94 4.54
CA LEU A 239 -19.13 -10.28 4.09
C LEU A 239 -18.37 -11.44 4.71
N VAL A 240 -17.18 -11.20 5.27
CA VAL A 240 -16.25 -12.26 5.69
C VAL A 240 -16.29 -12.37 7.21
N PRO A 241 -17.13 -13.24 7.80
CA PRO A 241 -17.22 -13.38 9.24
C PRO A 241 -15.90 -13.91 9.83
N ASP A 242 -15.64 -13.56 11.10
CA ASP A 242 -14.48 -14.06 11.85
C ASP A 242 -14.45 -15.58 12.03
N SER A 243 -15.60 -16.25 11.89
CA SER A 243 -15.73 -17.69 11.94
C SER A 243 -16.16 -18.24 10.56
N GLY A 244 -15.35 -19.14 9.99
CA GLY A 244 -15.67 -19.83 8.75
C GLY A 244 -14.58 -19.67 7.68
N PRO A 245 -14.90 -19.94 6.40
CA PRO A 245 -13.95 -19.77 5.31
C PRO A 245 -13.49 -18.31 5.19
N LEU A 246 -12.18 -18.10 5.25
CA LEU A 246 -11.56 -16.79 5.05
C LEU A 246 -11.47 -16.52 3.54
N TYR A 247 -12.25 -15.55 3.06
CA TYR A 247 -12.20 -15.09 1.68
C TYR A 247 -11.64 -13.67 1.62
N PRO A 248 -10.66 -13.38 0.76
CA PRO A 248 -10.11 -12.04 0.60
C PRO A 248 -11.07 -11.17 -0.21
N ILE A 249 -12.07 -10.60 0.47
CA ILE A 249 -13.07 -9.74 -0.13
C ILE A 249 -12.81 -8.30 0.30
N PHE A 250 -12.70 -7.41 -0.67
CA PHE A 250 -12.56 -5.98 -0.45
C PHE A 250 -13.95 -5.39 -0.18
N SER A 251 -14.09 -4.70 0.94
CA SER A 251 -15.33 -4.01 1.35
C SER A 251 -15.01 -2.59 1.77
N TRP A 252 -15.91 -1.64 1.53
CA TRP A 252 -15.69 -0.27 1.97
C TRP A 252 -15.90 -0.09 3.49
N CYS A 253 -16.65 -0.99 4.11
CA CYS A 253 -16.91 -1.01 5.54
C CYS A 253 -16.47 -2.35 6.14
N GLY A 254 -15.74 -2.29 7.26
CA GLY A 254 -15.41 -3.44 8.09
C GLY A 254 -16.23 -3.45 9.39
N SER A 255 -16.14 -4.55 10.15
CA SER A 255 -16.70 -4.66 11.49
C SER A 255 -15.78 -5.42 12.43
N GLU A 256 -15.94 -5.25 13.73
CA GLU A 256 -15.20 -6.01 14.76
C GLU A 256 -15.39 -7.53 14.66
N SER A 257 -16.41 -7.99 13.92
CA SER A 257 -16.76 -9.39 13.72
C SER A 257 -16.44 -9.93 12.31
N THR A 258 -15.70 -9.15 11.50
CA THR A 258 -15.38 -9.52 10.11
C THR A 258 -13.91 -9.32 9.75
N LYS A 259 -13.47 -10.02 8.70
CA LYS A 259 -12.11 -10.02 8.14
C LYS A 259 -12.03 -9.46 6.72
N ASP A 260 -13.03 -8.68 6.30
CA ASP A 260 -12.99 -7.99 5.01
C ASP A 260 -11.78 -7.05 4.92
N ILE A 261 -11.23 -6.93 3.72
CA ILE A 261 -10.13 -6.01 3.44
C ILE A 261 -10.72 -4.62 3.17
N VAL A 262 -10.47 -3.68 4.08
CA VAL A 262 -11.17 -2.40 4.06
C VAL A 262 -10.51 -1.41 3.11
N MET A 263 -11.28 -0.98 2.12
CA MET A 263 -10.90 0.02 1.12
C MET A 263 -11.58 1.37 1.41
N PRO A 264 -11.05 2.49 0.89
CA PRO A 264 -11.72 3.79 1.00
C PRO A 264 -13.14 3.76 0.44
N THR A 265 -14.05 4.44 1.14
CA THR A 265 -15.47 4.47 0.74
C THR A 265 -15.65 5.05 -0.66
N TYR A 266 -16.62 4.51 -1.40
CA TYR A 266 -16.93 4.95 -2.76
C TYR A 266 -17.18 6.46 -2.85
N ASP A 267 -17.74 7.07 -1.80
CA ASP A 267 -18.05 8.50 -1.75
C ASP A 267 -16.80 9.40 -1.66
N ILE A 268 -15.86 9.10 -0.75
CA ILE A 268 -14.59 9.85 -0.67
C ILE A 268 -13.67 9.55 -1.86
N THR A 269 -13.79 8.34 -2.42
CA THR A 269 -13.08 7.95 -3.65
C THR A 269 -13.60 8.75 -4.84
N GLU A 270 -14.91 8.81 -5.03
CA GLU A 270 -15.52 9.61 -6.11
C GLU A 270 -15.19 11.10 -5.92
N SER A 271 -15.30 11.65 -4.71
CA SER A 271 -14.95 13.05 -4.47
C SER A 271 -13.49 13.37 -4.76
N SER A 272 -12.58 12.40 -4.56
CA SER A 272 -11.16 12.55 -4.91
C SER A 272 -10.91 12.57 -6.42
N LEU A 273 -11.65 11.75 -7.18
CA LEU A 273 -11.51 11.63 -8.64
C LEU A 273 -12.23 12.74 -9.42
N GLU A 274 -13.34 13.23 -8.87
CA GLU A 274 -14.23 14.21 -9.51
C GLU A 274 -14.14 15.62 -8.91
N ALA A 275 -13.25 15.86 -7.95
CA ALA A 275 -12.98 17.19 -7.42
C ALA A 275 -12.71 18.20 -8.56
N MET A 276 -13.46 19.30 -8.59
CA MET A 276 -13.45 20.29 -9.69
C MET A 276 -13.93 19.77 -11.07
N GLY A 277 -14.52 18.58 -11.15
CA GLY A 277 -15.25 18.08 -12.32
C GLY A 277 -16.68 18.61 -12.39
N ARG A 278 -17.36 18.61 -11.24
CA ARG A 278 -18.72 19.13 -11.04
C ARG A 278 -18.83 19.79 -9.66
N VAL A 279 -19.95 20.47 -9.40
CA VAL A 279 -20.25 20.94 -8.04
C VAL A 279 -20.56 19.70 -7.19
N MET A 280 -19.69 19.39 -6.25
CA MET A 280 -19.83 18.24 -5.35
C MET A 280 -19.22 18.52 -3.98
N LEU A 281 -19.54 17.65 -3.03
CA LEU A 281 -18.91 17.63 -1.72
C LEU A 281 -17.51 17.00 -1.85
N ASP A 282 -16.49 17.66 -1.32
CA ASP A 282 -15.13 17.14 -1.25
C ASP A 282 -14.40 17.71 -0.03
N THR A 283 -13.36 17.02 0.45
CA THR A 283 -12.64 17.38 1.68
C THR A 283 -11.90 18.71 1.60
N LEU A 284 -11.57 19.22 0.40
CA LEU A 284 -10.95 20.55 0.23
C LEU A 284 -12.00 21.66 0.29
N SER A 285 -13.14 21.50 -0.40
CA SER A 285 -14.22 22.49 -0.39
C SER A 285 -14.81 22.66 1.00
N VAL A 286 -15.01 21.57 1.75
CA VAL A 286 -15.58 21.60 3.11
C VAL A 286 -14.80 22.56 4.01
N GLN A 287 -13.48 22.52 3.93
CA GLN A 287 -12.58 23.33 4.75
C GLN A 287 -12.74 24.84 4.53
N GLY A 288 -13.30 25.28 3.39
CA GLY A 288 -13.49 26.69 3.03
C GLY A 288 -14.89 27.25 3.27
N ASN A 289 -15.86 26.42 3.66
CA ASN A 289 -17.28 26.79 3.68
C ASN A 289 -17.86 27.00 5.09
N GLY A 290 -17.01 27.12 6.10
CA GLY A 290 -17.39 27.36 7.49
C GLY A 290 -17.50 28.83 7.88
N LEU A 291 -18.10 29.08 9.06
CA LEU A 291 -18.07 30.36 9.76
C LEU A 291 -16.91 30.37 10.77
N PRO A 292 -16.34 31.53 11.13
CA PRO A 292 -15.44 31.61 12.28
C PRO A 292 -16.12 31.00 13.53
N TRP A 293 -15.36 30.29 14.35
CA TRP A 293 -15.86 29.51 15.49
C TRP A 293 -16.80 30.31 16.41
N GLU A 294 -16.44 31.56 16.69
CA GLU A 294 -17.20 32.48 17.53
C GLU A 294 -18.57 32.89 16.97
N HIS A 295 -18.82 32.69 15.67
CA HIS A 295 -20.07 33.05 15.00
C HIS A 295 -20.98 31.84 14.72
N LYS A 296 -20.56 30.63 15.11
CA LYS A 296 -21.36 29.42 14.90
C LYS A 296 -22.47 29.31 15.93
N THR A 297 -23.61 28.77 15.50
CA THR A 297 -24.74 28.47 16.38
C THR A 297 -24.38 27.33 17.34
N GLU A 298 -24.57 27.54 18.64
CA GLU A 298 -24.22 26.56 19.70
C GLU A 298 -25.27 25.45 19.89
N GLN A 299 -25.65 24.80 18.80
CA GLN A 299 -26.55 23.65 18.79
C GLN A 299 -25.90 22.48 18.04
N LEU A 300 -26.32 21.27 18.40
CA LEU A 300 -26.05 20.07 17.63
C LEU A 300 -26.93 20.01 16.41
N PHE A 301 -26.30 19.96 15.24
CA PHE A 301 -26.98 19.85 13.97
C PHE A 301 -26.83 18.45 13.37
N TRP A 302 -27.94 17.92 12.86
CA TRP A 302 -27.96 16.64 12.15
C TRP A 302 -29.12 16.56 11.17
N ARG A 303 -28.88 16.01 9.98
CA ARG A 303 -29.92 15.62 9.02
C ARG A 303 -29.57 14.26 8.43
N GLY A 304 -30.55 13.38 8.32
CA GLY A 304 -30.35 12.08 7.68
C GLY A 304 -31.62 11.23 7.65
N ARG A 305 -31.55 10.12 6.92
CA ARG A 305 -32.62 9.12 6.86
C ARG A 305 -32.70 8.27 8.13
N ASP A 306 -33.83 7.62 8.32
CA ASP A 306 -34.18 6.65 9.38
C ASP A 306 -33.46 5.29 9.26
N ALA A 307 -32.16 5.26 8.95
CA ALA A 307 -31.45 4.01 8.65
C ALA A 307 -31.25 3.05 9.83
N ARG A 308 -31.49 3.50 11.07
CA ARG A 308 -31.35 2.71 12.31
C ARG A 308 -32.15 3.35 13.44
N ARG A 309 -32.47 2.57 14.48
CA ARG A 309 -33.31 2.97 15.62
C ARG A 309 -32.78 4.21 16.35
N GLU A 310 -31.47 4.27 16.58
CA GLU A 310 -30.82 5.34 17.33
C GLU A 310 -30.96 6.72 16.65
N ARG A 311 -31.23 6.76 15.34
CA ARG A 311 -31.55 8.02 14.64
C ARG A 311 -32.96 8.52 14.95
N LEU A 312 -33.89 7.63 15.29
CA LEU A 312 -35.21 7.99 15.80
C LEU A 312 -35.13 8.37 17.29
N ASP A 313 -34.33 7.66 18.07
CA ASP A 313 -34.09 8.01 19.49
C ASP A 313 -33.47 9.41 19.62
N LEU A 314 -32.60 9.81 18.69
CA LEU A 314 -32.10 11.19 18.58
C LEU A 314 -33.23 12.22 18.47
N ILE A 315 -34.34 11.91 17.78
CA ILE A 315 -35.48 12.82 17.67
C ILE A 315 -36.16 12.97 19.03
N ASP A 316 -36.36 11.87 19.78
CA ASP A 316 -36.92 11.92 21.13
C ASP A 316 -36.01 12.70 22.10
N ILE A 317 -34.68 12.51 22.03
CA ILE A 317 -33.70 13.28 22.81
C ILE A 317 -33.80 14.77 22.45
N SER A 318 -33.85 15.11 21.16
CA SER A 318 -33.89 16.49 20.70
C SER A 318 -35.16 17.24 21.11
N ARG A 319 -36.31 16.56 21.14
CA ARG A 319 -37.59 17.15 21.57
C ARG A 319 -37.63 17.43 23.06
N LYS A 320 -36.85 16.69 23.87
CA LYS A 320 -36.69 16.94 25.31
C LYS A 320 -35.75 18.11 25.60
N HIS A 321 -34.82 18.40 24.70
CA HIS A 321 -33.80 19.45 24.83
C HIS A 321 -33.72 20.35 23.59
N PRO A 322 -34.83 20.98 23.15
CA PRO A 322 -34.89 21.70 21.86
C PRO A 322 -33.90 22.87 21.76
N GLU A 323 -33.44 23.41 22.87
CA GLU A 323 -32.41 24.45 22.95
C GLU A 323 -31.03 23.95 22.52
N LEU A 324 -30.73 22.66 22.70
CA LEU A 324 -29.42 22.06 22.36
C LEU A 324 -29.36 21.51 20.94
N PHE A 325 -30.49 21.26 20.28
CA PHE A 325 -30.56 20.48 19.06
C PHE A 325 -31.27 21.18 17.92
N ASN A 326 -30.76 20.94 16.72
CA ASN A 326 -31.44 21.19 15.47
C ASN A 326 -31.27 19.94 14.58
N VAL A 327 -32.13 18.95 14.80
CA VAL A 327 -32.04 17.63 14.16
C VAL A 327 -33.37 17.23 13.55
N SER A 328 -33.35 16.50 12.43
CA SER A 328 -34.57 15.99 11.80
C SER A 328 -34.28 14.81 10.88
N ILE A 329 -35.27 13.94 10.72
CA ILE A 329 -35.26 12.88 9.70
C ILE A 329 -35.57 13.51 8.33
N THR A 330 -34.80 13.15 7.30
CA THR A 330 -35.02 13.68 5.93
C THR A 330 -35.95 12.82 5.09
N ASN A 331 -35.98 11.52 5.36
CA ASN A 331 -36.86 10.57 4.66
C ASN A 331 -37.05 9.32 5.53
N PHE A 332 -38.26 8.76 5.49
CA PHE A 332 -38.62 7.51 6.18
C PHE A 332 -38.69 6.38 5.16
N PHE A 333 -37.74 5.44 5.26
CA PHE A 333 -37.68 4.27 4.39
C PHE A 333 -37.80 2.97 5.18
N PHE A 334 -37.14 2.87 6.33
CA PHE A 334 -37.05 1.65 7.14
C PHE A 334 -38.13 1.58 8.24
N PHE A 335 -38.61 2.74 8.72
CA PHE A 335 -39.59 2.87 9.81
C PHE A 335 -40.80 3.70 9.35
N ARG A 336 -41.41 3.29 8.22
CA ARG A 336 -42.52 4.03 7.59
C ARG A 336 -43.79 4.06 8.46
N ASP A 337 -43.94 3.05 9.30
CA ASP A 337 -45.01 2.89 10.28
C ASP A 337 -44.88 3.84 11.48
N GLU A 338 -43.71 4.46 11.68
CA GLU A 338 -43.44 5.36 12.81
C GLU A 338 -43.37 6.85 12.40
N ILE A 339 -43.81 7.20 11.18
CA ILE A 339 -43.82 8.57 10.66
C ILE A 339 -44.64 9.51 11.54
N ASP A 340 -45.80 9.07 12.02
CA ASP A 340 -46.68 9.89 12.86
C ASP A 340 -46.01 10.25 14.19
N LYS A 341 -45.11 9.39 14.69
CA LYS A 341 -44.35 9.64 15.90
C LYS A 341 -43.14 10.53 15.65
N TYR A 342 -42.32 10.21 14.64
CA TYR A 342 -40.99 10.81 14.47
C TYR A 342 -40.90 11.88 13.38
N GLY A 343 -41.95 12.03 12.58
CA GLY A 343 -42.04 13.03 11.53
C GLY A 343 -42.44 14.43 12.03
N PRO A 344 -42.79 15.32 11.10
CA PRO A 344 -42.69 15.12 9.65
C PRO A 344 -41.23 15.11 9.17
N ALA A 345 -40.98 14.46 8.02
CA ALA A 345 -39.67 14.53 7.37
C ALA A 345 -39.36 15.97 6.92
N GLN A 346 -38.08 16.33 6.91
CA GLN A 346 -37.59 17.63 6.48
C GLN A 346 -36.76 17.56 5.21
N ASN A 347 -36.70 18.66 4.46
CA ASN A 347 -35.90 18.73 3.24
C ASN A 347 -34.41 18.50 3.52
N HIS A 348 -33.73 17.96 2.50
CA HIS A 348 -32.28 17.86 2.51
C HIS A 348 -31.63 19.25 2.66
N VAL A 349 -30.57 19.30 3.47
CA VAL A 349 -29.77 20.50 3.70
C VAL A 349 -28.40 20.28 3.06
N SER A 350 -27.91 21.27 2.30
CA SER A 350 -26.55 21.25 1.78
C SER A 350 -25.55 20.99 2.90
N PHE A 351 -24.61 20.07 2.68
CA PHE A 351 -23.64 19.69 3.70
C PHE A 351 -22.79 20.88 4.17
N PHE A 352 -22.52 21.86 3.30
CA PHE A 352 -21.83 23.10 3.69
C PHE A 352 -22.58 23.92 4.75
N ASN A 353 -23.92 23.84 4.79
CA ASN A 353 -24.71 24.53 5.81
C ASN A 353 -24.63 23.86 7.19
N PHE A 354 -24.14 22.62 7.29
CA PHE A 354 -23.94 21.97 8.59
C PHE A 354 -22.93 22.77 9.43
N PHE A 355 -21.89 23.31 8.79
CA PHE A 355 -20.80 24.05 9.42
C PHE A 355 -21.18 25.46 9.92
N LYS A 356 -22.46 25.83 9.84
CA LYS A 356 -23.02 26.99 10.57
C LYS A 356 -23.21 26.71 12.06
N TYR A 357 -23.18 25.45 12.46
CA TYR A 357 -23.40 24.99 13.83
C TYR A 357 -22.09 24.48 14.45
N LYS A 358 -21.89 24.71 15.76
CA LYS A 358 -20.68 24.28 16.47
C LYS A 358 -20.58 22.76 16.57
N TYR A 359 -21.70 22.06 16.74
CA TYR A 359 -21.70 20.64 17.10
C TYR A 359 -22.31 19.80 15.98
N GLN A 360 -21.62 18.74 15.57
CA GLN A 360 -22.06 17.80 14.53
C GLN A 360 -22.08 16.38 15.08
N LEU A 361 -23.05 15.57 14.66
CA LEU A 361 -23.16 14.19 15.11
C LEU A 361 -22.93 13.21 13.97
N ASN A 362 -22.02 12.25 14.18
CA ASN A 362 -21.83 11.12 13.30
C ASN A 362 -22.44 9.86 13.92
N ILE A 363 -23.68 9.55 13.51
CA ILE A 363 -24.40 8.31 13.81
C ILE A 363 -24.33 7.41 12.59
N ASP A 364 -24.03 6.12 12.77
CA ASP A 364 -24.00 5.19 11.63
C ASP A 364 -25.36 5.11 10.94
N GLY A 365 -25.36 4.62 9.72
CA GLY A 365 -26.59 4.23 9.03
C GLY A 365 -26.85 2.75 9.25
N THR A 366 -27.00 2.05 8.14
CA THR A 366 -27.06 0.60 8.12
C THR A 366 -25.72 -0.03 8.54
N VAL A 367 -24.62 0.64 8.16
CA VAL A 367 -23.24 0.44 8.60
C VAL A 367 -22.60 1.82 8.80
N ALA A 368 -21.26 1.89 8.94
CA ALA A 368 -20.50 3.15 9.11
C ALA A 368 -20.98 4.27 8.17
N ALA A 369 -21.04 5.50 8.68
CA ALA A 369 -21.57 6.63 7.91
C ALA A 369 -20.47 7.32 7.09
N TYR A 370 -20.55 7.20 5.77
CA TYR A 370 -19.65 7.84 4.78
C TYR A 370 -19.50 9.37 4.88
N ARG A 371 -20.30 10.04 5.73
CA ARG A 371 -20.19 11.49 5.98
C ARG A 371 -19.04 11.87 6.92
N PHE A 372 -18.55 10.93 7.72
CA PHE A 372 -17.59 11.19 8.78
C PHE A 372 -16.30 11.90 8.30
N PRO A 373 -15.65 11.51 7.18
CA PRO A 373 -14.47 12.23 6.71
C PRO A 373 -14.73 13.72 6.43
N TYR A 374 -15.92 14.06 5.93
CA TYR A 374 -16.28 15.46 5.69
C TYR A 374 -16.61 16.22 6.98
N LEU A 375 -17.16 15.55 8.00
CA LEU A 375 -17.35 16.17 9.32
C LEU A 375 -16.01 16.50 9.96
N LEU A 376 -15.01 15.60 9.85
CA LEU A 376 -13.64 15.82 10.34
C LEU A 376 -12.91 16.92 9.56
N ALA A 377 -13.14 17.00 8.24
CA ALA A 377 -12.59 18.06 7.39
C ALA A 377 -13.15 19.44 7.75
N GLY A 378 -14.36 19.49 8.30
CA GLY A 378 -15.05 20.71 8.68
C GLY A 378 -14.49 21.39 9.91
N ASP A 379 -15.03 22.55 10.25
CA ASP A 379 -14.60 23.38 11.36
C ASP A 379 -15.62 23.38 12.52
N SER A 380 -16.29 22.24 12.71
CA SER A 380 -17.27 22.01 13.78
C SER A 380 -16.87 20.79 14.61
N LEU A 381 -17.19 20.79 15.90
CA LEU A 381 -16.87 19.70 16.82
C LEU A 381 -17.73 18.48 16.51
N VAL A 382 -17.06 17.36 16.23
CA VAL A 382 -17.72 16.11 15.85
C VAL A 382 -17.90 15.22 17.07
N PHE A 383 -19.15 14.85 17.33
CA PHE A 383 -19.56 13.80 18.25
C PHE A 383 -19.70 12.50 17.45
N LYS A 384 -18.94 11.45 17.81
CA LYS A 384 -18.95 10.18 17.09
C LYS A 384 -19.53 9.09 17.98
N GLN A 385 -20.63 8.51 17.51
CA GLN A 385 -21.24 7.33 18.12
C GLN A 385 -20.27 6.15 18.10
N GLU A 386 -20.11 5.46 19.22
CA GLU A 386 -19.42 4.18 19.33
C GLU A 386 -20.08 3.17 18.38
N SER A 387 -19.25 2.51 17.58
CA SER A 387 -19.71 1.61 16.53
C SER A 387 -18.77 0.45 16.37
N LYS A 388 -19.34 -0.74 16.20
CA LYS A 388 -18.61 -1.92 15.74
C LYS A 388 -18.17 -1.82 14.27
N TYR A 389 -18.76 -0.91 13.50
CA TYR A 389 -18.44 -0.69 12.09
C TYR A 389 -17.37 0.38 11.94
N TYR A 390 -16.46 0.18 11.00
CA TYR A 390 -15.37 1.10 10.74
C TYR A 390 -15.06 1.26 9.25
N GLU A 391 -14.56 2.43 8.88
CA GLU A 391 -13.92 2.69 7.59
C GLU A 391 -12.40 2.60 7.75
N PHE A 392 -11.66 2.67 6.63
CA PHE A 392 -10.21 2.42 6.56
C PHE A 392 -9.35 3.27 7.52
N PHE A 393 -9.80 4.46 7.91
CA PHE A 393 -9.04 5.42 8.73
C PHE A 393 -9.49 5.47 10.20
N TYR A 394 -10.57 4.80 10.57
CA TYR A 394 -11.21 5.01 11.89
C TYR A 394 -10.27 4.64 13.05
N LYS A 395 -9.44 3.62 12.86
CA LYS A 395 -8.50 3.12 13.89
C LYS A 395 -7.29 4.02 14.11
N ASP A 396 -7.04 4.95 13.19
CA ASP A 396 -5.98 5.95 13.35
C ASP A 396 -6.51 7.21 14.08
N LEU A 397 -7.82 7.29 14.34
CA LEU A 397 -8.40 8.38 15.12
C LEU A 397 -8.27 8.13 16.62
N THR A 398 -7.97 9.19 17.36
CA THR A 398 -7.91 9.16 18.83
C THR A 398 -9.10 9.93 19.41
N SER A 399 -9.86 9.24 20.27
CA SER A 399 -10.96 9.81 21.04
C SER A 399 -10.49 10.94 21.96
N GLY A 400 -11.24 12.05 22.02
CA GLY A 400 -10.86 13.25 22.79
C GLY A 400 -9.77 14.09 22.14
N LEU A 401 -9.15 13.61 21.06
CA LEU A 401 -8.20 14.38 20.24
C LEU A 401 -8.83 14.79 18.91
N HIS A 402 -9.46 13.87 18.19
CA HIS A 402 -10.06 14.13 16.87
C HIS A 402 -11.59 14.23 16.90
N TYR A 403 -12.24 13.71 17.93
CA TYR A 403 -13.70 13.75 18.07
C TYR A 403 -14.10 13.52 19.54
N VAL A 404 -15.35 13.82 19.88
CA VAL A 404 -15.94 13.50 21.19
C VAL A 404 -16.70 12.16 21.08
N PRO A 405 -16.35 11.12 21.84
CA PRO A 405 -17.06 9.84 21.80
C PRO A 405 -18.45 9.97 22.43
N VAL A 406 -19.41 9.25 21.88
CA VAL A 406 -20.79 9.13 22.39
C VAL A 406 -21.14 7.65 22.42
N LYS A 407 -21.80 7.17 23.47
CA LYS A 407 -22.21 5.78 23.59
C LYS A 407 -23.06 5.32 22.40
N SER A 408 -23.03 4.02 22.13
CA SER A 408 -23.76 3.44 21.00
C SER A 408 -25.27 3.74 21.03
N ASP A 409 -25.86 3.91 22.20
CA ASP A 409 -27.29 4.21 22.40
C ASP A 409 -27.61 5.71 22.56
N LEU A 410 -26.62 6.58 22.43
CA LEU A 410 -26.72 8.04 22.61
C LEU A 410 -27.11 8.50 24.02
N SER A 411 -27.06 7.62 25.02
CA SER A 411 -27.52 7.92 26.39
C SER A 411 -26.73 9.04 27.08
N ASP A 412 -25.48 9.26 26.70
CA ASP A 412 -24.61 10.32 27.22
C ASP A 412 -24.53 11.56 26.31
N LEU A 413 -25.27 11.61 25.20
CA LEU A 413 -25.14 12.67 24.19
C LEU A 413 -25.39 14.07 24.76
N VAL A 414 -26.42 14.24 25.60
CA VAL A 414 -26.77 15.53 26.22
C VAL A 414 -25.65 16.00 27.15
N GLU A 415 -25.12 15.10 27.98
CA GLU A 415 -23.99 15.38 28.87
C GLU A 415 -22.76 15.83 28.07
N LYS A 416 -22.43 15.13 26.97
CA LYS A 416 -21.29 15.49 26.11
C LYS A 416 -21.45 16.86 25.45
N ILE A 417 -22.66 17.23 25.04
CA ILE A 417 -22.92 18.57 24.47
C ILE A 417 -22.78 19.65 25.54
N MET A 418 -23.30 19.41 26.76
CA MET A 418 -23.15 20.34 27.87
C MET A 418 -21.68 20.54 28.24
N TRP A 419 -20.91 19.45 28.32
CA TRP A 419 -19.46 19.51 28.50
C TRP A 419 -18.79 20.37 27.43
N ALA A 420 -19.13 20.18 26.15
CA ALA A 420 -18.54 20.96 25.06
C ALA A 420 -18.87 22.46 25.11
N LYS A 421 -20.05 22.84 25.63
CA LYS A 421 -20.42 24.23 25.86
C LYS A 421 -19.60 24.86 27.00
N GLU A 422 -19.34 24.09 28.06
CA GLU A 422 -18.54 24.53 29.20
C GLU A 422 -17.03 24.58 28.87
N HIS A 423 -16.58 23.77 27.91
CA HIS A 423 -15.17 23.63 27.51
C HIS A 423 -14.96 24.03 26.04
N ASP A 424 -15.44 25.22 25.66
CA ASP A 424 -15.46 25.69 24.26
C ASP A 424 -14.06 25.71 23.61
N GLU A 425 -13.02 26.11 24.37
CA GLU A 425 -11.64 26.11 23.88
C GLU A 425 -11.10 24.70 23.62
N ASP A 426 -11.45 23.74 24.47
CA ASP A 426 -11.08 22.33 24.28
C ASP A 426 -11.78 21.74 23.05
N GLY A 427 -13.06 22.06 22.88
CA GLY A 427 -13.80 21.74 21.66
C GLY A 427 -13.10 22.26 20.41
N LEU A 428 -12.66 23.53 20.42
CA LEU A 428 -11.93 24.12 19.30
C LEU A 428 -10.56 23.44 19.05
N ARG A 429 -9.85 23.01 20.11
CA ARG A 429 -8.61 22.23 19.97
C ARG A 429 -8.84 20.87 19.30
N ILE A 430 -9.93 20.19 19.66
CA ILE A 430 -10.34 18.92 19.03
C ILE A 430 -10.64 19.14 17.54
N VAL A 431 -11.40 20.19 17.21
CA VAL A 431 -11.72 20.56 15.81
C VAL A 431 -10.45 20.78 14.99
N LYS A 432 -9.49 21.56 15.51
CA LYS A 432 -8.22 21.81 14.81
C LYS A 432 -7.44 20.52 14.56
N SER A 433 -7.41 19.63 15.55
CA SER A 433 -6.73 18.34 15.44
C SER A 433 -7.42 17.41 14.44
N ALA A 434 -8.76 17.38 14.40
CA ALA A 434 -9.54 16.63 13.42
C ALA A 434 -9.29 17.10 11.97
N ARG A 435 -9.26 18.42 11.77
CA ARG A 435 -8.94 19.02 10.47
C ARG A 435 -7.52 18.69 10.04
N GLN A 436 -6.57 18.75 10.97
CA GLN A 436 -5.18 18.39 10.69
C GLN A 436 -5.08 16.91 10.28
N PHE A 437 -5.70 16.00 11.03
CA PHE A 437 -5.78 14.58 10.65
C PHE A 437 -6.32 14.39 9.23
N THR A 438 -7.37 15.12 8.85
CA THR A 438 -7.94 15.07 7.51
C THR A 438 -6.93 15.54 6.45
N ARG A 439 -6.22 16.65 6.70
CA ARG A 439 -5.20 17.19 5.79
C ARG A 439 -4.02 16.23 5.57
N ASP A 440 -3.73 15.42 6.56
CA ASP A 440 -2.61 14.50 6.54
C ASP A 440 -2.96 13.12 5.95
N ASN A 441 -4.24 12.72 5.99
CA ASN A 441 -4.64 11.33 5.73
C ASN A 441 -5.83 11.13 4.78
N LEU A 442 -6.65 12.16 4.52
CA LEU A 442 -7.97 12.02 3.86
C LEU A 442 -8.18 12.97 2.67
N LEU A 443 -7.11 13.56 2.13
CA LEU A 443 -7.19 14.38 0.93
C LEU A 443 -7.13 13.50 -0.33
N PRO A 444 -7.48 14.01 -1.52
CA PRO A 444 -7.51 13.22 -2.74
C PRO A 444 -6.21 12.46 -3.06
N ARG A 445 -5.07 13.01 -2.65
CA ARG A 445 -3.75 12.37 -2.80
C ARG A 445 -3.66 11.10 -1.96
N ASP A 446 -4.10 11.19 -0.70
CA ASP A 446 -3.96 10.12 0.29
C ASP A 446 -4.88 8.95 -0.06
N ILE A 447 -6.05 9.22 -0.66
CA ILE A 447 -6.94 8.18 -1.20
C ILE A 447 -6.27 7.41 -2.35
N LEU A 448 -5.63 8.11 -3.30
CA LEU A 448 -4.88 7.45 -4.39
C LEU A 448 -3.69 6.64 -3.84
N CYS A 449 -2.97 7.18 -2.85
CA CYS A 449 -1.88 6.48 -2.17
C CYS A 449 -2.36 5.21 -1.48
N TYR A 450 -3.45 5.25 -0.72
CA TYR A 450 -3.98 4.09 0.00
C TYR A 450 -4.31 2.94 -0.95
N TYR A 451 -5.01 3.21 -2.05
CA TYR A 451 -5.31 2.18 -3.05
C TYR A 451 -4.04 1.62 -3.70
N THR A 452 -3.09 2.49 -4.07
CA THR A 452 -1.85 2.05 -4.73
C THR A 452 -1.03 1.15 -3.79
N VAL A 453 -0.92 1.51 -2.52
CA VAL A 453 -0.24 0.68 -1.51
C VAL A 453 -1.03 -0.60 -1.22
N LEU A 454 -2.36 -0.55 -1.17
CA LEU A 454 -3.20 -1.74 -0.99
C LEU A 454 -2.96 -2.77 -2.10
N PHE A 455 -2.92 -2.35 -3.36
CA PHE A 455 -2.62 -3.25 -4.48
C PHE A 455 -1.16 -3.71 -4.51
N HIS A 456 -0.23 -2.83 -4.14
CA HIS A 456 1.19 -3.19 -4.06
C HIS A 456 1.47 -4.23 -2.97
N LEU A 457 0.94 -4.04 -1.76
CA LEU A 457 1.12 -4.96 -0.64
C LEU A 457 0.29 -6.24 -0.78
N GLY A 458 -0.93 -6.15 -1.32
CA GLY A 458 -1.74 -7.32 -1.66
C GLY A 458 -1.01 -8.25 -2.63
N TYR A 459 -0.14 -7.68 -3.49
CA TYR A 459 0.75 -8.41 -4.37
C TYR A 459 2.03 -8.91 -3.67
N ILE A 460 2.70 -8.08 -2.85
CA ILE A 460 3.94 -8.46 -2.15
C ILE A 460 3.72 -9.56 -1.11
N SER A 461 2.56 -9.56 -0.43
CA SER A 461 2.17 -10.62 0.51
C SER A 461 2.06 -12.01 -0.14
N LEU A 462 2.25 -12.09 -1.46
CA LEU A 462 2.21 -13.31 -2.28
C LEU A 462 3.55 -13.58 -3.03
N SER A 463 4.68 -12.91 -2.72
CA SER A 463 5.91 -13.01 -3.57
C SER A 463 7.32 -13.13 -2.90
N ASN A 464 7.50 -13.15 -1.56
CA ASN A 464 8.84 -13.13 -0.91
C ASN A 464 9.06 -14.14 0.24
N ASN A 465 8.34 -15.25 0.22
CA ASN A 465 8.30 -16.20 1.32
C ASN A 465 9.42 -17.24 1.30
N ILE A 466 9.96 -17.56 2.48
CA ILE A 466 10.87 -18.68 2.74
C ILE A 466 10.23 -19.61 3.77
N GLU A 467 10.25 -20.93 3.53
CA GLU A 467 9.74 -21.96 4.45
C GLU A 467 10.88 -22.89 4.91
N PHE A 468 11.06 -23.02 6.23
CA PHE A 468 11.93 -24.01 6.87
C PHE A 468 11.11 -25.09 7.59
N ALA A 469 11.50 -26.35 7.48
CA ALA A 469 11.14 -27.40 8.42
C ALA A 469 12.11 -27.35 9.61
N VAL A 470 11.59 -27.29 10.84
CA VAL A 470 12.39 -27.13 12.06
C VAL A 470 11.94 -28.13 13.11
N HIS A 471 12.89 -28.88 13.67
CA HIS A 471 12.62 -29.84 14.73
C HIS A 471 12.32 -29.12 16.05
N MET A 472 11.02 -28.98 16.35
CA MET A 472 10.52 -28.30 17.55
C MET A 472 9.62 -29.25 18.35
N THR A 473 9.92 -29.46 19.62
CA THR A 473 9.17 -30.37 20.49
C THR A 473 8.40 -29.65 21.61
N CYS A 474 8.48 -28.31 21.68
CA CYS A 474 8.03 -27.56 22.84
C CYS A 474 7.66 -26.11 22.53
N LYS A 475 6.76 -25.49 23.31
CA LYS A 475 6.43 -24.06 23.17
C LYS A 475 7.62 -23.14 23.49
N LYS A 476 8.51 -23.55 24.40
CA LYS A 476 9.78 -22.84 24.66
C LYS A 476 10.70 -22.81 23.43
N CYS A 477 10.57 -23.81 22.55
CA CYS A 477 11.34 -23.93 21.31
C CYS A 477 10.92 -22.84 20.32
N VAL A 478 9.61 -22.62 20.18
CA VAL A 478 9.03 -21.52 19.39
C VAL A 478 9.54 -20.16 19.87
N ASN A 479 9.50 -19.92 21.19
CA ASN A 479 9.95 -18.65 21.76
C ASN A 479 11.46 -18.42 21.57
N ALA A 480 12.28 -19.47 21.65
CA ALA A 480 13.71 -19.37 21.39
C ALA A 480 14.00 -18.99 19.95
N ILE A 481 13.30 -19.62 18.98
CA ILE A 481 13.43 -19.32 17.56
C ILE A 481 12.98 -17.88 17.28
N SER A 482 11.79 -17.51 17.76
CA SER A 482 11.27 -16.14 17.61
C SER A 482 12.25 -15.09 18.12
N LYS A 483 12.88 -15.31 19.28
CA LYS A 483 13.91 -14.40 19.82
C LYS A 483 15.18 -14.38 18.98
N SER A 484 15.60 -15.51 18.43
CA SER A 484 16.87 -15.65 17.69
C SER A 484 16.92 -14.92 16.34
N ILE A 485 15.73 -14.65 15.77
CA ILE A 485 15.54 -13.96 14.49
C ILE A 485 14.98 -12.55 14.64
N ALA A 486 14.56 -12.15 15.85
CA ALA A 486 13.92 -10.85 16.09
C ALA A 486 14.90 -9.66 15.96
N ASP A 487 16.20 -9.89 16.09
CA ASP A 487 17.26 -8.89 15.95
C ASP A 487 17.81 -8.80 14.52
N LEU A 488 17.33 -9.63 13.59
CA LEU A 488 17.68 -9.52 12.19
C LEU A 488 16.86 -8.39 11.54
N GLU A 489 17.54 -7.40 11.00
CA GLU A 489 16.95 -6.40 10.11
C GLU A 489 16.43 -7.11 8.84
N ASP A 490 15.36 -6.58 8.23
CA ASP A 490 14.72 -7.16 7.02
C ASP A 490 14.07 -8.55 7.16
N ILE A 491 13.53 -8.89 8.34
CA ILE A 491 12.59 -10.02 8.50
C ILE A 491 11.16 -9.51 8.77
N ARG A 492 10.18 -10.07 8.06
CA ARG A 492 8.75 -9.77 8.18
C ARG A 492 7.93 -11.06 8.17
N ASN A 493 6.66 -10.97 8.59
CA ASN A 493 5.66 -12.06 8.46
C ASN A 493 6.12 -13.43 8.96
N VAL A 494 6.76 -13.47 10.14
CA VAL A 494 7.26 -14.70 10.76
C VAL A 494 6.11 -15.54 11.33
N ASP A 495 5.87 -16.72 10.76
CA ASP A 495 5.02 -17.79 11.29
C ASP A 495 5.88 -18.96 11.81
N ILE A 496 5.74 -19.32 13.09
CA ILE A 496 6.42 -20.48 13.68
C ILE A 496 5.36 -21.45 14.20
N SER A 497 5.16 -22.54 13.45
CA SER A 497 4.17 -23.56 13.77
C SER A 497 4.80 -24.76 14.47
N LEU A 498 4.49 -24.93 15.76
CA LEU A 498 4.91 -26.12 16.52
C LEU A 498 4.24 -27.39 15.99
N GLU A 499 2.97 -27.31 15.61
CA GLU A 499 2.19 -28.45 15.10
C GLU A 499 2.76 -28.98 13.79
N ARG A 500 3.14 -28.07 12.88
CA ARG A 500 3.71 -28.44 11.58
C ARG A 500 5.23 -28.65 11.61
N GLY A 501 5.89 -28.21 12.68
CA GLY A 501 7.35 -28.17 12.73
C GLY A 501 7.92 -27.24 11.64
N THR A 502 7.33 -26.07 11.42
CA THR A 502 7.75 -25.15 10.35
C THR A 502 8.00 -23.73 10.85
N VAL A 503 8.91 -23.03 10.16
CA VAL A 503 9.16 -21.59 10.28
C VAL A 503 9.02 -20.97 8.89
N THR A 504 8.07 -20.07 8.71
CA THR A 504 7.87 -19.32 7.46
C THR A 504 8.12 -17.85 7.74
N LEU A 505 8.80 -17.15 6.85
CA LEU A 505 9.07 -15.72 6.98
C LEU A 505 9.36 -15.07 5.64
N GLU A 506 9.24 -13.74 5.60
CA GLU A 506 9.62 -12.90 4.47
C GLU A 506 10.91 -12.16 4.77
N THR A 507 11.81 -12.11 3.80
CA THR A 507 13.10 -11.44 3.98
C THR A 507 13.85 -11.22 2.67
N ASN A 508 14.75 -10.25 2.67
CA ASN A 508 15.78 -10.05 1.64
C ASN A 508 17.15 -10.62 2.03
N LEU A 509 17.28 -11.18 3.24
CA LEU A 509 18.51 -11.82 3.69
C LEU A 509 18.73 -13.16 2.98
N PRO A 510 19.99 -13.60 2.80
CA PRO A 510 20.30 -14.97 2.40
C PRO A 510 19.68 -16.00 3.36
N TYR A 511 19.07 -17.07 2.83
CA TYR A 511 18.39 -18.07 3.66
C TYR A 511 19.32 -18.72 4.70
N SER A 512 20.61 -18.81 4.41
CA SER A 512 21.62 -19.44 5.27
C SER A 512 21.82 -18.69 6.59
N ILE A 513 21.73 -17.35 6.59
CA ILE A 513 21.79 -16.53 7.80
C ILE A 513 20.64 -16.89 8.74
N ILE A 514 19.46 -17.09 8.16
CA ILE A 514 18.22 -17.39 8.88
C ILE A 514 18.26 -18.81 9.42
N GLN A 515 18.68 -19.76 8.58
CA GLN A 515 18.91 -21.13 8.99
C GLN A 515 19.90 -21.20 10.15
N GLU A 516 21.02 -20.48 10.07
CA GLU A 516 22.01 -20.43 11.15
C GLU A 516 21.43 -19.84 12.44
N ARG A 517 20.63 -18.76 12.37
CA ARG A 517 19.96 -18.21 13.55
C ARG A 517 19.02 -19.20 14.21
N ILE A 518 18.22 -19.91 13.42
CA ILE A 518 17.33 -20.96 13.92
C ILE A 518 18.18 -22.07 14.56
N GLU A 519 19.26 -22.49 13.91
CA GLU A 519 20.13 -23.57 14.40
C GLU A 519 20.91 -23.21 15.67
N ARG A 520 21.27 -21.94 15.87
CA ARG A 520 21.89 -21.44 17.12
C ARG A 520 21.01 -21.62 18.34
N THR A 521 19.71 -21.81 18.16
CA THR A 521 18.81 -22.18 19.26
C THR A 521 18.93 -23.65 19.65
N GLY A 522 19.75 -24.44 18.96
CA GLY A 522 19.91 -25.89 19.17
C GLY A 522 18.84 -26.73 18.49
N ARG A 523 18.12 -26.19 17.49
CA ARG A 523 17.12 -26.92 16.70
C ARG A 523 17.65 -27.15 15.29
N GLN A 524 17.40 -28.32 14.73
CA GLN A 524 17.73 -28.57 13.33
C GLN A 524 16.72 -27.86 12.43
N ALA A 525 17.21 -27.15 11.40
CA ALA A 525 16.40 -26.48 10.40
C ALA A 525 16.79 -26.96 8.99
N VAL A 526 15.80 -27.18 8.13
CA VAL A 526 15.99 -27.56 6.72
C VAL A 526 15.10 -26.66 5.87
N LEU A 527 15.68 -26.00 4.86
CA LEU A 527 14.89 -25.22 3.91
C LEU A 527 13.96 -26.15 3.10
N LYS A 528 12.66 -25.87 3.13
CA LYS A 528 11.61 -26.68 2.49
C LYS A 528 11.11 -26.10 1.17
N GLY A 529 11.05 -24.77 1.06
CA GLY A 529 10.58 -24.08 -0.14
C GLY A 529 10.92 -22.60 -0.14
N TYR A 530 10.93 -22.00 -1.34
CA TYR A 530 11.49 -20.67 -1.57
C TYR A 530 10.76 -19.99 -2.76
N GLY A 531 10.15 -18.82 -2.53
CA GLY A 531 9.40 -18.06 -3.55
C GLY A 531 8.10 -18.71 -4.03
N ASP A 532 7.27 -17.95 -4.75
CA ASP A 532 5.88 -18.31 -5.07
C ASP A 532 5.68 -18.92 -6.47
N GLY A 533 6.77 -19.24 -7.18
CA GLY A 533 6.79 -19.68 -8.58
C GLY A 533 7.65 -20.90 -8.88
N SER A 534 8.20 -20.95 -10.11
CA SER A 534 9.18 -21.98 -10.50
C SER A 534 10.44 -21.85 -9.65
N SER A 535 11.06 -22.98 -9.30
CA SER A 535 12.29 -23.00 -8.51
C SER A 535 13.33 -23.92 -9.14
N ALA A 536 14.60 -23.57 -8.97
CA ALA A 536 15.73 -24.40 -9.39
C ALA A 536 16.84 -24.40 -8.34
N VAL A 537 17.73 -25.38 -8.42
CA VAL A 537 18.89 -25.51 -7.54
C VAL A 537 20.07 -26.04 -8.34
N VAL A 538 21.26 -25.58 -7.98
CA VAL A 538 22.53 -26.12 -8.46
C VAL A 538 23.43 -26.41 -7.27
N MET A 539 24.12 -27.55 -7.34
CA MET A 539 25.15 -27.94 -6.39
C MET A 539 26.52 -27.85 -7.08
N LEU A 540 27.42 -27.08 -6.50
CA LEU A 540 28.81 -26.94 -6.96
C LEU A 540 29.68 -27.95 -6.21
N GLY A 541 30.54 -28.68 -6.94
CA GLY A 541 31.37 -29.74 -6.37
C GLY A 541 30.57 -30.92 -5.77
N GLY A 542 31.27 -31.82 -5.08
CA GLY A 542 30.67 -33.01 -4.47
C GLY A 542 30.22 -34.06 -5.48
N ASN A 543 29.19 -34.85 -5.16
CA ASN A 543 28.74 -35.96 -6.01
C ASN A 543 27.86 -35.51 -7.20
N SER A 544 27.37 -34.27 -7.19
CA SER A 544 26.39 -33.76 -8.16
C SER A 544 26.88 -32.56 -8.96
N GLY A 545 28.06 -32.04 -8.62
CA GLY A 545 28.77 -30.99 -9.37
C GLY A 545 30.25 -31.33 -9.48
N TYR A 546 31.04 -30.41 -10.02
CA TYR A 546 32.49 -30.56 -10.17
C TYR A 546 33.20 -29.36 -9.55
N SER A 547 34.36 -29.60 -8.93
CA SER A 547 35.27 -28.53 -8.52
C SER A 547 36.73 -28.97 -8.56
N ILE A 548 37.62 -28.03 -8.87
CA ILE A 548 39.06 -28.30 -8.92
C ILE A 548 39.54 -28.73 -7.53
N GLY A 549 40.17 -29.90 -7.48
CA GLY A 549 40.71 -30.47 -6.25
C GLY A 549 39.66 -30.91 -5.21
N ASN A 550 38.36 -30.93 -5.56
CA ASN A 550 37.24 -31.23 -4.66
C ASN A 550 37.16 -30.34 -3.39
N LEU A 551 37.78 -29.15 -3.45
CA LEU A 551 37.86 -28.22 -2.31
C LEU A 551 36.64 -27.30 -2.22
N ILE A 552 36.04 -26.96 -3.36
CA ILE A 552 34.93 -26.02 -3.43
C ILE A 552 33.61 -26.78 -3.40
N ARG A 553 32.71 -26.37 -2.51
CA ARG A 553 31.35 -26.91 -2.41
C ARG A 553 30.37 -25.76 -2.28
N GLY A 554 29.22 -25.84 -2.95
CA GLY A 554 28.22 -24.79 -2.84
C GLY A 554 26.83 -25.24 -3.22
N VAL A 555 25.83 -24.53 -2.73
CA VAL A 555 24.42 -24.72 -3.09
C VAL A 555 23.85 -23.36 -3.43
N ILE A 556 23.37 -23.21 -4.66
CA ILE A 556 22.78 -21.97 -5.17
C ILE A 556 21.37 -22.30 -5.66
N ARG A 557 20.41 -21.48 -5.26
CA ARG A 557 18.98 -21.65 -5.51
C ARG A 557 18.47 -20.48 -6.32
N PHE A 558 17.52 -20.80 -7.19
CA PHE A 558 16.83 -19.86 -8.05
C PHE A 558 15.35 -19.91 -7.73
N ALA A 559 14.71 -18.75 -7.59
CA ALA A 559 13.25 -18.65 -7.55
C ALA A 559 12.75 -17.52 -8.44
N GLU A 560 11.72 -17.83 -9.22
CA GLU A 560 11.08 -16.86 -10.09
C GLU A 560 10.16 -15.96 -9.26
N THR A 561 10.30 -14.65 -9.42
CA THR A 561 9.40 -13.64 -8.87
C THR A 561 9.03 -12.63 -9.96
N SER A 562 8.10 -11.72 -9.70
CA SER A 562 7.82 -10.62 -10.64
C SER A 562 8.97 -9.65 -10.82
N GLU A 563 9.82 -9.50 -9.81
CA GLU A 563 10.94 -8.54 -9.86
C GLU A 563 12.13 -9.11 -10.64
N GLY A 564 12.12 -10.42 -10.88
CA GLY A 564 13.18 -11.16 -11.56
C GLY A 564 13.40 -12.53 -10.94
N CYS A 565 14.44 -13.22 -11.40
CA CYS A 565 14.92 -14.44 -10.77
C CYS A 565 15.78 -14.07 -9.56
N ILE A 566 15.33 -14.46 -8.37
CA ILE A 566 16.14 -14.40 -7.15
C ILE A 566 17.18 -15.51 -7.22
N ILE A 567 18.43 -15.15 -6.97
CA ILE A 567 19.59 -16.05 -6.91
C ILE A 567 20.15 -15.95 -5.50
N ASP A 568 20.06 -17.03 -4.73
CA ASP A 568 20.52 -17.10 -3.34
C ASP A 568 21.40 -18.33 -3.16
N GLY A 569 22.59 -18.17 -2.60
CA GLY A 569 23.46 -19.31 -2.38
C GLY A 569 24.58 -19.14 -1.39
N THR A 570 25.17 -20.28 -1.07
CA THR A 570 26.35 -20.40 -0.22
C THR A 570 27.43 -21.23 -0.90
N ILE A 571 28.68 -20.78 -0.82
CA ILE A 571 29.83 -21.45 -1.43
C ILE A 571 30.98 -21.45 -0.41
N ASP A 572 31.62 -22.58 -0.22
CA ASP A 572 32.76 -22.77 0.68
C ASP A 572 33.99 -23.23 -0.12
N GLY A 573 35.18 -22.86 0.35
CA GLY A 573 36.46 -23.33 -0.19
C GLY A 573 37.05 -22.45 -1.30
N LEU A 574 36.54 -21.23 -1.50
CA LEU A 574 37.13 -20.25 -2.41
C LEU A 574 38.31 -19.51 -1.77
N THR A 575 39.13 -18.86 -2.58
CA THR A 575 40.12 -17.90 -2.08
C THR A 575 39.43 -16.61 -1.65
N PRO A 576 39.93 -15.88 -0.63
CA PRO A 576 39.35 -14.58 -0.28
C PRO A 576 39.39 -13.60 -1.46
N GLY A 577 38.28 -12.91 -1.73
CA GLY A 577 38.16 -11.97 -2.85
C GLY A 577 36.92 -12.18 -3.72
N GLU A 578 36.82 -11.41 -4.81
CA GLU A 578 35.74 -11.53 -5.78
C GLU A 578 35.99 -12.66 -6.77
N HIS A 579 34.93 -13.37 -7.12
CA HIS A 579 34.91 -14.48 -8.08
C HIS A 579 33.76 -14.29 -9.06
N GLY A 580 34.01 -14.47 -10.36
CA GLY A 580 32.97 -14.42 -11.38
C GLY A 580 31.95 -15.57 -11.25
N MET A 581 30.69 -15.29 -11.58
CA MET A 581 29.60 -16.26 -11.56
C MET A 581 28.76 -16.15 -12.83
N HIS A 582 28.59 -17.27 -13.53
CA HIS A 582 27.98 -17.29 -14.87
C HIS A 582 27.13 -18.53 -15.10
N VAL A 583 26.00 -18.37 -15.80
CA VAL A 583 25.26 -19.50 -16.38
C VAL A 583 25.83 -19.79 -17.76
N HIS A 584 26.21 -21.04 -18.00
CA HIS A 584 26.76 -21.49 -19.27
C HIS A 584 25.71 -22.23 -20.11
N GLU A 585 25.96 -22.34 -21.40
CA GLU A 585 24.97 -22.88 -22.33
C GLU A 585 24.75 -24.41 -22.18
N CYS A 586 25.75 -25.19 -21.77
CA CYS A 586 25.62 -26.64 -21.62
C CYS A 586 25.65 -27.07 -20.13
N GLY A 587 24.86 -28.09 -19.81
CA GLY A 587 24.92 -28.82 -18.53
C GLY A 587 25.85 -30.02 -18.54
N ASP A 588 26.70 -30.19 -19.55
CA ASP A 588 27.62 -31.33 -19.63
C ASP A 588 28.86 -31.08 -18.76
N ILE A 589 28.94 -31.81 -17.64
CA ILE A 589 30.09 -31.78 -16.72
C ILE A 589 30.94 -33.05 -16.79
N SER A 590 30.80 -33.85 -17.87
CA SER A 590 31.55 -35.11 -18.05
C SER A 590 33.07 -34.91 -18.11
N ASN A 591 33.53 -33.75 -18.59
CA ASN A 591 34.94 -33.34 -18.55
C ASN A 591 35.16 -32.16 -17.57
N GLY A 592 34.48 -32.20 -16.42
CA GLY A 592 34.48 -31.12 -15.45
C GLY A 592 33.87 -29.84 -16.03
N CYS A 593 34.38 -28.67 -15.64
CA CYS A 593 33.85 -27.39 -16.12
C CYS A 593 34.33 -27.02 -17.54
N GLU A 594 35.06 -27.90 -18.24
CA GLU A 594 35.53 -27.62 -19.59
C GLU A 594 34.46 -27.93 -20.66
N SER A 595 33.57 -28.90 -20.40
CA SER A 595 32.54 -29.35 -21.37
C SER A 595 31.22 -28.56 -21.35
N VAL A 596 31.14 -27.50 -20.54
CA VAL A 596 29.93 -26.68 -20.31
C VAL A 596 29.68 -25.59 -21.38
N GLY A 597 30.61 -25.41 -22.32
CA GLY A 597 30.50 -24.39 -23.37
C GLY A 597 30.71 -22.95 -22.89
N GLU A 598 30.20 -21.98 -23.65
CA GLU A 598 30.31 -20.55 -23.37
C GLU A 598 29.17 -20.04 -22.46
N HIS A 599 29.22 -18.75 -22.12
CA HIS A 599 28.15 -18.10 -21.35
C HIS A 599 26.80 -18.23 -22.09
N PHE A 600 25.72 -18.40 -21.34
CA PHE A 600 24.38 -18.50 -21.91
C PHE A 600 23.96 -17.18 -22.56
N ASN A 601 24.03 -17.14 -23.89
CA ASN A 601 23.83 -15.94 -24.71
C ASN A 601 22.82 -16.19 -25.85
N PRO A 602 21.52 -16.27 -25.55
CA PRO A 602 20.50 -16.46 -26.59
C PRO A 602 20.35 -15.24 -27.53
N ASN A 603 20.87 -14.07 -27.13
CA ASN A 603 20.67 -12.81 -27.83
C ASN A 603 21.86 -12.40 -28.70
N ASN A 604 22.94 -13.19 -28.72
CA ASN A 604 24.19 -12.90 -29.42
C ASN A 604 24.72 -11.48 -29.11
N SER A 605 24.63 -11.08 -27.84
CA SER A 605 25.12 -9.82 -27.30
C SER A 605 26.57 -9.96 -26.82
N PRO A 606 27.34 -8.86 -26.64
CA PRO A 606 28.62 -8.93 -25.97
C PRO A 606 28.47 -9.17 -24.46
N HIS A 607 29.52 -9.68 -23.82
CA HIS A 607 29.60 -9.80 -22.37
C HIS A 607 29.43 -8.44 -21.67
N GLY A 608 28.75 -8.42 -20.52
CA GLY A 608 28.51 -7.19 -19.77
C GLY A 608 28.06 -7.35 -18.33
N SER A 609 27.75 -6.22 -17.70
CA SER A 609 27.33 -6.20 -16.30
C SER A 609 25.89 -6.69 -16.12
N PRO A 610 25.60 -7.34 -14.97
CA PRO A 610 24.38 -7.28 -14.18
C PRO A 610 23.24 -6.43 -14.69
N GLU A 611 23.54 -5.14 -14.61
CA GLU A 611 22.61 -4.04 -14.72
C GLU A 611 22.40 -3.56 -16.17
N ASN A 612 23.16 -4.11 -17.12
CA ASN A 612 23.02 -3.76 -18.53
C ASN A 612 21.76 -4.40 -19.13
N ASP A 613 21.15 -3.74 -20.10
CA ASP A 613 20.11 -4.34 -20.93
C ASP A 613 20.65 -5.54 -21.73
N LEU A 614 19.75 -6.44 -22.14
CA LEU A 614 20.07 -7.66 -22.92
C LEU A 614 20.80 -7.43 -24.26
N SER A 615 20.89 -6.19 -24.75
CA SER A 615 21.71 -5.85 -25.92
C SER A 615 23.20 -5.68 -25.61
N LYS A 616 23.57 -5.63 -24.32
CA LYS A 616 24.92 -5.28 -23.83
C LYS A 616 25.43 -6.21 -22.72
N ARG A 617 24.83 -7.39 -22.56
CA ARG A 617 25.27 -8.49 -21.68
C ARG A 617 24.73 -9.82 -22.20
N HIS A 618 25.36 -10.93 -21.83
CA HIS A 618 24.73 -12.24 -21.96
C HIS A 618 23.63 -12.41 -20.92
N VAL A 619 22.64 -13.25 -21.19
CA VAL A 619 21.62 -13.60 -20.18
C VAL A 619 22.28 -14.30 -18.98
N GLY A 620 23.31 -15.11 -19.23
CA GLY A 620 24.04 -15.83 -18.19
C GLY A 620 25.04 -15.01 -17.36
N ASP A 621 25.25 -13.72 -17.64
CA ASP A 621 26.22 -12.89 -16.89
C ASP A 621 25.66 -12.48 -15.51
N LEU A 622 26.11 -13.11 -14.42
CA LEU A 622 25.61 -12.86 -13.04
C LEU A 622 26.59 -12.06 -12.16
N GLY A 623 27.72 -11.64 -12.73
CA GLY A 623 28.71 -10.78 -12.10
C GLY A 623 29.49 -11.50 -11.00
N ASN A 624 29.93 -10.76 -9.97
CA ASN A 624 30.85 -11.30 -8.96
C ASN A 624 30.19 -11.70 -7.64
N VAL A 625 30.66 -12.78 -7.04
CA VAL A 625 30.39 -13.10 -5.63
C VAL A 625 31.64 -12.84 -4.79
N LEU A 626 31.47 -12.40 -3.54
CA LEU A 626 32.57 -12.04 -2.66
C LEU A 626 32.79 -13.13 -1.61
N ALA A 627 33.96 -13.77 -1.64
CA ALA A 627 34.40 -14.72 -0.62
C ALA A 627 35.10 -13.98 0.51
N ASP A 628 34.71 -14.29 1.74
CA ASP A 628 35.29 -13.73 2.95
C ASP A 628 36.70 -14.29 3.24
N THR A 629 37.29 -13.87 4.36
CA THR A 629 38.63 -14.33 4.78
C THR A 629 38.72 -15.83 5.08
N SER A 630 37.58 -16.50 5.29
CA SER A 630 37.50 -17.96 5.48
C SER A 630 37.31 -18.72 4.15
N GLY A 631 37.14 -18.00 3.04
CA GLY A 631 36.84 -18.61 1.75
C GLY A 631 35.36 -18.97 1.57
N ARG A 632 34.48 -18.38 2.39
CA ARG A 632 33.03 -18.60 2.36
C ARG A 632 32.32 -17.43 1.70
N VAL A 633 31.30 -17.76 0.90
CA VAL A 633 30.38 -16.83 0.25
C VAL A 633 28.98 -17.11 0.78
N ALA A 634 28.25 -16.07 1.16
CA ALA A 634 26.81 -16.10 1.32
C ALA A 634 26.22 -14.86 0.64
N PHE A 635 25.34 -15.06 -0.34
CA PHE A 635 24.83 -13.96 -1.15
C PHE A 635 23.38 -14.16 -1.54
N ARG A 636 22.70 -13.03 -1.81
CA ARG A 636 21.38 -13.00 -2.43
C ARG A 636 21.31 -11.83 -3.41
N LYS A 637 20.84 -12.10 -4.63
CA LYS A 637 20.74 -11.14 -5.74
C LYS A 637 19.47 -11.37 -6.55
N ILE A 638 19.10 -10.38 -7.36
CA ILE A 638 17.95 -10.47 -8.28
C ILE A 638 18.45 -10.16 -9.69
N ASP A 639 18.18 -11.05 -10.64
CA ASP A 639 18.38 -10.79 -12.07
C ASP A 639 17.03 -10.61 -12.77
N LYS A 640 16.83 -9.46 -13.42
CA LYS A 640 15.55 -9.08 -14.04
C LYS A 640 15.23 -9.88 -15.30
N PHE A 641 16.24 -10.42 -15.96
CA PHE A 641 16.12 -11.01 -17.29
C PHE A 641 16.33 -12.53 -17.31
N LEU A 642 17.02 -13.08 -16.31
CA LEU A 642 17.18 -14.52 -16.14
C LEU A 642 15.81 -15.16 -15.87
N LYS A 643 15.49 -16.23 -16.59
CA LYS A 643 14.25 -16.99 -16.44
C LYS A 643 14.56 -18.44 -16.11
N ILE A 644 13.92 -18.96 -15.06
CA ILE A 644 14.19 -20.33 -14.60
C ILE A 644 13.98 -21.38 -15.71
N PRO A 645 12.88 -21.36 -16.49
CA PRO A 645 12.68 -22.34 -17.56
C PRO A 645 13.82 -22.39 -18.58
N ASP A 646 14.52 -21.29 -18.80
CA ASP A 646 15.57 -21.17 -19.82
C ASP A 646 16.93 -21.68 -19.33
N ILE A 647 17.13 -21.77 -18.00
CA ILE A 647 18.38 -22.19 -17.37
C ILE A 647 18.32 -23.62 -16.80
N ILE A 648 17.14 -24.25 -16.72
CA ILE A 648 17.05 -25.67 -16.34
C ILE A 648 17.83 -26.52 -17.34
N GLY A 649 18.69 -27.40 -16.84
CA GLY A 649 19.54 -28.28 -17.63
C GLY A 649 20.84 -27.63 -18.14
N ARG A 650 21.04 -26.35 -17.84
CA ARG A 650 22.31 -25.64 -18.05
C ARG A 650 23.21 -25.75 -16.83
N SER A 651 24.42 -25.20 -16.89
CA SER A 651 25.33 -25.17 -15.75
C SER A 651 25.53 -23.77 -15.17
N LEU A 652 25.81 -23.70 -13.88
CA LEU A 652 26.31 -22.50 -13.21
C LEU A 652 27.78 -22.71 -12.88
N ILE A 653 28.60 -21.67 -13.09
CA ILE A 653 30.06 -21.72 -12.93
C ILE A 653 30.52 -20.61 -11.98
N ILE A 654 31.55 -20.92 -11.21
CA ILE A 654 32.35 -19.97 -10.45
C ILE A 654 33.76 -19.96 -11.02
N THR A 655 34.27 -18.77 -11.32
CA THR A 655 35.60 -18.58 -11.91
C THR A 655 36.61 -18.03 -10.91
N LYS A 656 37.89 -18.13 -11.25
CA LYS A 656 39.01 -17.87 -10.34
C LYS A 656 39.16 -16.39 -10.03
N ASP A 657 39.02 -15.55 -11.05
CA ASP A 657 39.28 -14.12 -10.96
C ASP A 657 37.95 -13.35 -11.02
N PRO A 658 37.93 -12.08 -10.59
CA PRO A 658 36.74 -11.24 -10.71
C PRO A 658 36.39 -11.03 -12.18
N ASP A 659 35.10 -11.08 -12.49
CA ASP A 659 34.54 -10.62 -13.75
C ASP A 659 34.67 -9.10 -13.86
N ASP A 660 35.31 -8.63 -14.94
CA ASP A 660 35.51 -7.21 -15.22
C ASP A 660 34.29 -6.51 -15.86
N LEU A 661 33.19 -7.24 -16.03
CA LEU A 661 31.89 -6.81 -16.54
C LEU A 661 31.95 -6.30 -17.99
N GLY A 662 32.94 -6.77 -18.75
CA GLY A 662 33.23 -6.30 -20.11
C GLY A 662 33.79 -4.89 -20.17
N ARG A 663 34.39 -4.40 -19.07
CA ARG A 663 34.98 -3.05 -18.97
C ARG A 663 36.50 -3.08 -19.02
N GLY A 664 37.12 -4.26 -19.02
CA GLY A 664 38.57 -4.39 -19.15
C GLY A 664 39.09 -4.05 -20.56
N ASN A 665 40.41 -3.88 -20.64
CA ASN A 665 41.13 -3.61 -21.89
C ASN A 665 41.57 -4.90 -22.62
N ASN A 666 41.21 -6.07 -22.11
CA ASN A 666 41.52 -7.37 -22.71
C ASN A 666 40.44 -7.72 -23.74
N PRO A 667 40.77 -8.25 -24.93
CA PRO A 667 39.77 -8.80 -25.86
C PRO A 667 38.78 -9.77 -25.20
N GLU A 668 39.24 -10.58 -24.24
CA GLU A 668 38.43 -11.53 -23.48
C GLU A 668 37.37 -10.86 -22.60
N SER A 669 37.56 -9.60 -22.20
CA SER A 669 36.58 -8.85 -21.40
C SER A 669 35.20 -8.82 -22.08
N LYS A 670 35.15 -8.65 -23.41
CA LYS A 670 33.90 -8.63 -24.17
C LYS A 670 33.32 -10.02 -24.46
N ILE A 671 34.03 -11.09 -24.10
CA ILE A 671 33.66 -12.47 -24.38
C ILE A 671 33.25 -13.19 -23.08
N ASN A 672 34.06 -13.16 -22.05
CA ASN A 672 33.85 -13.93 -20.81
C ASN A 672 34.16 -13.14 -19.53
N GLY A 673 34.25 -11.81 -19.66
CA GLY A 673 34.57 -10.92 -18.53
C GLY A 673 36.01 -11.04 -18.03
N ASN A 674 36.87 -11.77 -18.76
CA ASN A 674 38.26 -12.04 -18.39
C ASN A 674 38.41 -12.58 -16.94
N SER A 675 37.48 -13.46 -16.54
CA SER A 675 37.34 -13.95 -15.15
C SER A 675 38.19 -15.19 -14.82
N GLY A 676 39.11 -15.56 -15.71
CA GLY A 676 40.12 -16.59 -15.47
C GLY A 676 39.58 -18.03 -15.49
N ALA A 677 40.26 -18.92 -14.77
CA ALA A 677 39.98 -20.37 -14.81
C ALA A 677 38.65 -20.73 -14.14
N ARG A 678 37.94 -21.73 -14.67
CA ARG A 678 36.67 -22.24 -14.11
C ARG A 678 36.95 -23.11 -12.89
N LEU A 679 36.59 -22.67 -11.70
CA LEU A 679 36.93 -23.34 -10.44
C LEU A 679 35.93 -24.43 -10.05
N ALA A 680 34.64 -24.15 -10.22
CA ALA A 680 33.56 -25.06 -9.85
C ALA A 680 32.34 -24.86 -10.74
N CYS A 681 31.60 -25.94 -10.97
CA CYS A 681 30.38 -25.91 -11.77
C CYS A 681 29.38 -26.97 -11.30
N GLY A 682 28.14 -26.80 -11.70
CA GLY A 682 27.07 -27.77 -11.45
C GLY A 682 25.90 -27.58 -12.39
N ILE A 683 25.09 -28.62 -12.54
CA ILE A 683 23.89 -28.58 -13.38
C ILE A 683 22.73 -27.94 -12.61
N ILE A 684 22.04 -26.98 -13.23
CA ILE A 684 20.85 -26.33 -12.69
C ILE A 684 19.66 -27.26 -12.91
N ALA A 685 19.15 -27.81 -11.81
CA ALA A 685 18.03 -28.75 -11.80
C ALA A 685 16.77 -28.11 -11.22
N ARG A 686 15.59 -28.64 -11.58
CA ARG A 686 14.31 -28.19 -10.98
C ARG A 686 14.30 -28.48 -9.49
N SER A 687 13.76 -27.55 -8.71
CA SER A 687 13.52 -27.68 -7.27
C SER A 687 12.05 -27.43 -6.95
N SER A 688 11.58 -27.92 -5.82
CA SER A 688 10.24 -27.59 -5.31
C SER A 688 10.18 -26.11 -4.92
N GLY A 689 9.12 -25.41 -5.34
CA GLY A 689 8.76 -24.09 -4.80
C GLY A 689 8.14 -24.17 -3.41
N LEU A 690 7.75 -23.03 -2.85
CA LEU A 690 7.09 -22.94 -1.54
C LEU A 690 5.87 -23.87 -1.48
N PHE A 691 5.77 -24.68 -0.42
CA PHE A 691 4.72 -25.70 -0.21
C PHE A 691 4.61 -26.83 -1.27
N GLN A 692 5.50 -26.88 -2.26
CA GLN A 692 5.49 -27.94 -3.29
C GLN A 692 6.26 -29.19 -2.87
N ASN A 693 7.00 -29.14 -1.76
CA ASN A 693 7.69 -30.29 -1.18
C ASN A 693 6.81 -30.97 -0.12
N THR A 694 5.82 -31.74 -0.59
CA THR A 694 4.98 -32.60 0.26
C THR A 694 5.55 -34.01 0.31
N LYS A 695 6.77 -34.21 0.84
CA LYS A 695 7.23 -35.56 1.19
C LYS A 695 6.30 -36.11 2.28
N LYS A 696 5.35 -36.98 1.90
CA LYS A 696 4.71 -37.92 2.80
C LYS A 696 5.71 -39.03 3.10
N ILE A 697 5.92 -39.32 4.38
CA ILE A 697 6.76 -40.41 4.87
C ILE A 697 6.32 -41.70 4.16
N CYS A 698 7.17 -42.20 3.26
CA CYS A 698 7.02 -43.54 2.70
C CYS A 698 7.87 -44.46 3.57
N ALA A 699 7.24 -45.44 4.22
CA ALA A 699 7.92 -46.41 5.08
C ALA A 699 8.78 -47.44 4.32
N CYS A 700 9.11 -47.17 3.04
CA CYS A 700 9.77 -48.13 2.16
C CYS A 700 11.32 -47.98 2.18
N ASP A 701 11.85 -46.84 2.63
CA ASP A 701 13.28 -46.59 2.90
C ASP A 701 13.55 -46.11 4.33
N GLY A 702 12.53 -45.64 5.05
CA GLY A 702 12.62 -45.28 6.47
C GLY A 702 13.46 -44.03 6.75
N LEU A 703 13.92 -43.33 5.71
CA LEU A 703 14.71 -42.11 5.82
C LEU A 703 13.77 -40.91 5.89
N THR A 704 13.85 -40.18 6.99
CA THR A 704 13.24 -38.86 7.15
C THR A 704 14.09 -37.80 6.44
N ILE A 705 13.56 -36.59 6.25
CA ILE A 705 14.34 -35.44 5.75
C ILE A 705 15.60 -35.16 6.60
N TRP A 706 15.60 -35.63 7.85
CA TRP A 706 16.70 -35.50 8.79
C TRP A 706 17.79 -36.56 8.52
N ASP A 707 17.39 -37.79 8.19
CA ASP A 707 18.30 -38.88 7.89
C ASP A 707 19.09 -38.65 6.58
N GLU A 708 18.49 -37.99 5.58
CA GLU A 708 19.18 -37.58 4.34
C GLU A 708 20.30 -36.56 4.62
N ARG A 709 20.10 -35.64 5.57
CA ARG A 709 21.12 -34.67 5.99
C ARG A 709 22.27 -35.34 6.72
N ASP A 710 21.97 -36.27 7.63
CA ASP A 710 22.99 -36.94 8.42
C ASP A 710 23.82 -37.92 7.57
N GLN A 711 23.23 -38.56 6.54
CA GLN A 711 24.00 -39.32 5.55
C GLN A 711 24.95 -38.46 4.72
N ALA A 712 24.55 -37.24 4.34
CA ALA A 712 25.44 -36.31 3.63
C ALA A 712 26.64 -35.86 4.49
N LEU A 713 26.46 -35.79 5.81
CA LEU A 713 27.54 -35.51 6.76
C LEU A 713 28.40 -36.75 7.04
N ALA A 714 27.79 -37.93 7.20
CA ALA A 714 28.48 -39.19 7.46
C ALA A 714 29.36 -39.64 6.28
N ASN A 715 28.96 -39.36 5.04
CA ASN A 715 29.77 -39.63 3.85
C ASN A 715 31.06 -38.77 3.77
N ASN A 716 31.29 -37.82 4.68
CA ASN A 716 32.59 -37.14 4.85
C ASN A 716 33.58 -37.91 5.75
N HIS A 717 33.18 -39.02 6.38
CA HIS A 717 34.06 -39.90 7.15
C HIS A 717 33.92 -41.34 6.64
N GLY A 718 35.00 -41.89 6.08
CA GLY A 718 34.98 -43.11 5.26
C GLY A 718 34.34 -44.37 5.89
N THR A 719 33.51 -45.02 5.05
CA THR A 719 33.13 -46.45 4.96
C THR A 719 32.52 -47.18 6.18
N LYS A 720 31.32 -47.78 5.96
CA LYS A 720 31.09 -49.24 6.05
C LYS A 720 29.77 -49.66 5.38
N SER A 721 29.82 -50.81 4.69
CA SER A 721 28.77 -51.48 3.93
C SER A 721 27.69 -52.16 4.79
N THR A 722 26.42 -52.15 4.35
CA THR A 722 25.42 -53.12 4.82
C THR A 722 24.49 -53.58 3.69
N GLU A 723 24.19 -54.88 3.72
CA GLU A 723 23.47 -55.71 2.76
C GLU A 723 22.00 -55.29 2.54
N SER A 724 21.52 -55.58 1.32
CA SER A 724 20.16 -55.43 0.84
C SER A 724 19.21 -56.47 1.45
N ASN A 725 18.12 -56.04 2.08
CA ASN A 725 16.93 -56.86 2.30
C ASN A 725 15.71 -56.16 1.68
N GLU A 726 15.12 -56.79 0.66
CA GLU A 726 13.83 -56.42 0.09
C GLU A 726 12.75 -56.44 1.18
N LYS A 727 11.95 -55.36 1.28
CA LYS A 727 10.72 -55.35 2.06
C LYS A 727 9.57 -54.76 1.26
N ILE A 728 8.53 -55.58 1.14
CA ILE A 728 7.26 -55.36 0.44
C ILE A 728 6.38 -54.42 1.26
N CYS A 729 5.83 -53.37 0.63
CA CYS A 729 4.95 -52.38 1.28
C CYS A 729 3.47 -52.84 1.21
N THR A 730 2.74 -52.78 2.34
CA THR A 730 1.28 -52.97 2.40
C THR A 730 0.62 -51.66 2.86
N LEU A 731 -0.48 -51.27 2.20
CA LEU A 731 -1.20 -50.01 2.38
C LEU A 731 -1.99 -49.97 3.70
N ILE A 732 -1.86 -48.87 4.45
CA ILE A 732 -2.91 -48.31 5.33
C ILE A 732 -3.08 -46.83 4.96
#